data_AF-A0A7V8WEJ2-F1
#
_entry.id   AF-A0A7V8WEJ2-F1
#
_cell.length_a   1.000
_cell.length_b   1.000
_cell.length_c   1.000
_cell.angle_alpha   90.00
_cell.angle_beta   90.00
_cell.angle_gamma   90.00
#
_symmetry.space_group_name_H-M   'P 1'
#
loop_
_entity.id
_entity.type
_entity.pdbx_description
1 polymer ?
#
loop_
_entity_poly.entity_id
_entity_poly.type
_entity_poly.pdbx_seq_one_letter_code
_entity_poly.pdbx_strand_id
1 'polypeptide(L)'
;MALILALESDHQQATLLGSLIRNKVQAELHIVDSRDAAIAAISARVPDVLLLSSLLSPRDEEDLLKHLRLVEGTEHVQTHNIPMMAATGRDEQTGSTGFFGRFRRKPKEQEVFAACDPAVYAEEIRSYVVRAEEARIEAAARAHALVPLNAQPPAVHTPHAPVDAFTWKPRREETEASAPPAPAAHKAGADRLDQLRHEARDAERERLRHEIERERLREEETRERERERQRLDADEARRRAEDEHKRRDEDAAAAREAAAERAREQERQRADEERRRLETEAAAERERVLRAAEAAAQREIEEARKQFEEQQRRLREEEATERERLLREAALAAERAAVAERERLQAERKRLQEEMRLRQAEEAAERAQLKREAEEAIERARVAERLRHEQEQLRLQAEQTAERERLRREAEAAGERARQAEEAVARERLMREAEEAGERARQSERERLEQDRRRLEAEQTAQREQLVREAEAAAERARQAEQERERAEQRRIAAEAAAARGREEAEQRLAAQQAAEREREAAELRRIAAEQAVEQQREAAELLRIAAEQAAETERALRLAESERALREKEEAAAIERRPKRQPERKGKTPRKQEQPPVQPEMLPAVTASAGSVPATAAGKGRPAPQVSDEPFADFRAVVSGTSIDSIFKLMPITSWARPERPRPVETTDEQEEALALLARLKLPVPVSGFVYATGCRIRRVRVPSIADQHAGSVSGPVIVSRRALEELRTPR
;
A
#
# COMPACT_ATOMS: atom_id res chain seq x y z
N MET A 1 -6.17 -19.01 -11.07
CA MET A 1 -6.32 -17.72 -10.34
C MET A 1 -5.94 -16.60 -11.28
N ALA A 2 -6.61 -15.45 -11.18
CA ALA A 2 -6.25 -14.29 -11.97
C ALA A 2 -4.85 -13.79 -11.56
N LEU A 3 -4.03 -13.43 -12.54
CA LEU A 3 -2.69 -12.88 -12.33
C LEU A 3 -2.73 -11.36 -12.52
N ILE A 4 -2.31 -10.63 -11.48
CA ILE A 4 -2.15 -9.18 -11.51
C ILE A 4 -0.65 -8.87 -11.49
N LEU A 5 -0.19 -8.11 -12.48
CA LEU A 5 1.17 -7.56 -12.51
C LEU A 5 1.11 -6.09 -12.11
N ALA A 6 1.89 -5.68 -11.10
CA ALA A 6 1.97 -4.30 -10.65
C ALA A 6 3.38 -3.75 -10.81
N LEU A 7 3.52 -2.65 -11.54
CA LEU A 7 4.76 -1.90 -11.68
C LEU A 7 4.76 -0.72 -10.71
N GLU A 8 5.39 -0.89 -9.55
CA GLU A 8 5.43 0.09 -8.47
C GLU A 8 6.83 0.24 -7.90
N SER A 9 7.42 1.43 -8.05
CA SER A 9 8.76 1.75 -7.54
C SER A 9 8.75 2.12 -6.06
N ASP A 10 7.62 2.58 -5.51
CA ASP A 10 7.49 2.88 -4.09
C ASP A 10 7.18 1.62 -3.27
N HIS A 11 8.14 1.18 -2.46
CA HIS A 11 8.00 0.01 -1.60
C HIS A 11 6.81 0.14 -0.62
N GLN A 12 6.50 1.33 -0.12
CA GLN A 12 5.38 1.50 0.81
C GLN A 12 4.04 1.25 0.11
N GLN A 13 3.86 1.85 -1.06
CA GLN A 13 2.66 1.66 -1.88
C GLN A 13 2.55 0.21 -2.35
N ALA A 14 3.66 -0.42 -2.74
CA ALA A 14 3.73 -1.85 -3.08
C ALA A 14 3.28 -2.75 -1.91
N THR A 15 3.68 -2.44 -0.68
CA THR A 15 3.30 -3.21 0.53
C THR A 15 1.80 -3.08 0.82
N LEU A 16 1.25 -1.87 0.69
CA LEU A 16 -0.17 -1.61 0.83
C LEU A 16 -0.98 -2.33 -0.25
N LEU A 17 -0.52 -2.26 -1.50
CA LEU A 17 -1.15 -2.93 -2.65
C LEU A 17 -1.13 -4.45 -2.47
N GLY A 18 -0.01 -5.01 -2.00
CA GLY A 18 0.12 -6.42 -1.68
C GLY A 18 -0.87 -6.89 -0.61
N SER A 19 -1.02 -6.10 0.45
CA SER A 19 -1.98 -6.39 1.53
C SER A 19 -3.43 -6.29 1.04
N LEU A 20 -3.74 -5.26 0.24
CA LEU A 20 -5.06 -5.01 -0.33
C LEU A 20 -5.50 -6.13 -1.28
N ILE A 21 -4.64 -6.52 -2.22
CA ILE A 21 -4.96 -7.55 -3.21
C ILE A 21 -5.07 -8.92 -2.55
N ARG A 22 -4.15 -9.25 -1.62
CA ARG A 22 -4.21 -10.51 -0.88
C ARG A 22 -5.48 -10.65 -0.05
N ASN A 23 -5.88 -9.61 0.66
CA ASN A 23 -6.98 -9.68 1.62
C ASN A 23 -8.36 -9.45 0.99
N LYS A 24 -8.47 -8.54 0.01
CA LYS A 24 -9.76 -8.14 -0.58
C LYS A 24 -10.02 -8.74 -1.95
N VAL A 25 -9.02 -8.77 -2.83
CA VAL A 25 -9.21 -9.20 -4.23
C VAL A 25 -9.01 -10.71 -4.40
N GLN A 26 -8.16 -11.34 -3.57
CA GLN A 26 -7.83 -12.77 -3.62
C GLN A 26 -7.24 -13.23 -4.97
N ALA A 27 -6.44 -12.37 -5.62
CA ALA A 27 -5.73 -12.67 -6.85
C ALA A 27 -4.23 -12.90 -6.60
N GLU A 28 -3.55 -13.54 -7.56
CA GLU A 28 -2.10 -13.69 -7.55
C GLU A 28 -1.47 -12.36 -7.95
N LEU A 29 -0.63 -11.76 -7.07
CA LEU A 29 0.02 -10.47 -7.33
C LEU A 29 1.51 -10.67 -7.54
N HIS A 30 2.02 -10.21 -8.68
CA HIS A 30 3.44 -10.07 -8.96
C HIS A 30 3.80 -8.58 -8.99
N ILE A 31 4.63 -8.13 -8.05
CA ILE A 31 5.09 -6.74 -7.99
C ILE A 31 6.50 -6.66 -8.57
N VAL A 32 6.73 -5.69 -9.43
CA VAL A 32 8.01 -5.37 -10.06
C VAL A 32 8.29 -3.87 -9.90
N ASP A 33 9.57 -3.52 -9.76
CA ASP A 33 10.03 -2.15 -9.48
C ASP A 33 10.49 -1.39 -10.72
N SER A 34 10.62 -2.08 -11.86
CA SER A 34 11.21 -1.54 -13.08
C SER A 34 10.50 -2.04 -14.33
N ARG A 35 10.50 -1.20 -15.37
CA ARG A 35 9.89 -1.50 -16.69
C ARG A 35 10.42 -2.80 -17.28
N ASP A 36 11.74 -2.99 -17.25
CA ASP A 36 12.37 -4.16 -17.87
C ASP A 36 12.00 -5.46 -17.13
N ALA A 37 11.86 -5.40 -15.80
CA ALA A 37 11.34 -6.52 -15.01
C ALA A 37 9.87 -6.82 -15.34
N ALA A 38 9.05 -5.79 -15.57
CA ALA A 38 7.67 -5.97 -16.02
C ALA A 38 7.58 -6.61 -17.41
N ILE A 39 8.43 -6.20 -18.36
CA ILE A 39 8.52 -6.82 -19.70
C ILE A 39 8.94 -8.29 -19.60
N ALA A 40 9.92 -8.61 -18.75
CA ALA A 40 10.35 -9.98 -18.52
C ALA A 40 9.22 -10.82 -17.89
N ALA A 41 8.49 -10.27 -16.92
CA ALA A 41 7.36 -10.93 -16.27
C ALA A 41 6.21 -11.21 -17.25
N ILE A 42 5.83 -10.23 -18.09
CA ILE A 42 4.80 -10.40 -19.14
C ILE A 42 5.20 -11.51 -20.11
N SER A 43 6.48 -11.55 -20.50
CA SER A 43 7.00 -12.56 -21.42
C SER A 43 7.02 -13.97 -20.82
N ALA A 44 7.18 -14.08 -19.50
CA ALA A 44 7.11 -15.35 -18.79
C ALA A 44 5.66 -15.83 -18.60
N ARG A 45 4.73 -14.91 -18.31
CA ARG A 45 3.29 -15.21 -18.12
C ARG A 45 2.45 -13.96 -18.38
N VAL A 46 1.48 -14.06 -19.27
CA VAL A 46 0.53 -12.97 -19.58
C VAL A 46 -0.36 -12.69 -18.36
N PRO A 47 -0.35 -11.46 -17.80
CA PRO A 47 -1.23 -11.08 -16.70
C PRO A 47 -2.65 -10.77 -17.19
N ASP A 48 -3.67 -10.95 -16.35
CA ASP A 48 -5.04 -10.54 -16.66
C ASP A 48 -5.23 -9.02 -16.48
N VAL A 49 -4.58 -8.46 -15.44
CA VAL A 49 -4.60 -7.02 -15.13
C VAL A 49 -3.18 -6.50 -14.91
N LEU A 50 -2.88 -5.36 -15.50
CA LEU A 50 -1.63 -4.64 -15.36
C LEU A 50 -1.88 -3.31 -14.62
N LEU A 51 -1.27 -3.17 -13.44
CA LEU A 51 -1.34 -1.98 -12.61
C LEU A 51 -0.07 -1.14 -12.79
N LEU A 52 -0.23 0.13 -13.17
CA LEU A 52 0.86 1.05 -13.48
C LEU A 52 0.97 2.15 -12.41
N SER A 53 2.15 2.36 -11.84
CA SER A 53 2.38 3.49 -10.93
C SER A 53 2.13 4.83 -11.65
N SER A 54 1.51 5.78 -10.95
CA SER A 54 1.34 7.15 -11.45
C SER A 54 2.68 7.89 -11.64
N LEU A 55 3.77 7.35 -11.08
CA LEU A 55 5.12 7.89 -11.20
C LEU A 55 5.89 7.34 -12.41
N LEU A 56 5.28 6.44 -13.18
CA LEU A 56 5.89 5.89 -14.38
C LEU A 56 6.07 6.98 -15.44
N SER A 57 7.24 7.03 -16.07
CA SER A 57 7.48 7.92 -17.20
C SER A 57 6.55 7.57 -18.36
N PRO A 58 5.91 8.55 -19.05
CA PRO A 58 5.04 8.28 -20.19
C PRO A 58 5.73 7.44 -21.29
N ARG A 59 7.05 7.59 -21.43
CA ARG A 59 7.85 6.81 -22.38
C ARG A 59 7.94 5.33 -22.00
N ASP A 60 8.07 5.04 -20.70
CA ASP A 60 8.15 3.67 -20.21
C ASP A 60 6.78 2.98 -20.29
N GLU A 61 5.70 3.72 -20.07
CA GLU A 61 4.32 3.25 -20.32
C GLU A 61 4.11 2.89 -21.80
N GLU A 62 4.52 3.77 -22.72
CA GLU A 62 4.43 3.53 -24.16
C GLU A 62 5.22 2.29 -24.60
N ASP A 63 6.45 2.13 -24.11
CA ASP A 63 7.29 0.96 -24.39
C ASP A 63 6.63 -0.34 -23.90
N LEU A 64 6.01 -0.30 -22.72
CA LEU A 64 5.35 -1.46 -22.12
C LEU A 64 4.05 -1.82 -22.87
N LEU A 65 3.25 -0.84 -23.25
CA LEU A 65 2.06 -1.03 -24.09
C LEU A 65 2.42 -1.53 -25.50
N LYS A 66 3.53 -1.05 -26.05
CA LYS A 66 4.06 -1.54 -27.33
C LYS A 66 4.49 -3.00 -27.23
N HIS A 67 5.13 -3.41 -26.13
CA HIS A 67 5.49 -4.80 -25.87
C HIS A 67 4.24 -5.68 -25.74
N LEU A 68 3.22 -5.25 -25.00
CA LEU A 68 1.96 -5.99 -24.88
C LEU A 68 1.34 -6.29 -26.24
N ARG A 69 1.34 -5.32 -27.17
CA ARG A 69 0.81 -5.54 -28.54
C ARG A 69 1.60 -6.55 -29.38
N LEU A 70 2.85 -6.84 -29.03
CA LEU A 70 3.69 -7.80 -29.74
C LEU A 70 3.55 -9.23 -29.19
N VAL A 71 3.13 -9.38 -27.93
CA VAL A 71 2.96 -10.69 -27.29
C VAL A 71 1.59 -11.26 -27.67
N GLU A 72 1.56 -12.47 -28.22
CA GLU A 72 0.30 -13.14 -28.58
C GLU A 72 -0.56 -13.43 -27.35
N GLY A 73 -1.88 -13.25 -27.48
CA GLY A 73 -2.83 -13.54 -26.42
C GLY A 73 -3.01 -12.43 -25.38
N THR A 74 -2.41 -11.25 -25.54
CA THR A 74 -2.56 -10.12 -24.60
C THR A 74 -3.79 -9.24 -24.86
N GLU A 75 -4.64 -9.59 -25.81
CA GLU A 75 -5.81 -8.79 -26.19
C GLU A 75 -6.81 -8.55 -25.04
N HIS A 76 -6.76 -9.40 -24.00
CA HIS A 76 -7.63 -9.34 -22.83
C HIS A 76 -7.04 -8.56 -21.65
N VAL A 77 -5.76 -8.17 -21.70
CA VAL A 77 -5.07 -7.53 -20.57
C VAL A 77 -5.63 -6.12 -20.33
N GLN A 78 -6.14 -5.90 -19.12
CA GLN A 78 -6.64 -4.58 -18.70
C GLN A 78 -5.51 -3.77 -18.06
N THR A 79 -5.32 -2.53 -18.52
CA THR A 79 -4.33 -1.60 -17.93
C THR A 79 -5.01 -0.58 -17.04
N HIS A 80 -4.51 -0.38 -15.81
CA HIS A 80 -5.08 0.57 -14.87
C HIS A 80 -3.99 1.28 -14.04
N ASN A 81 -4.16 2.57 -13.77
CA ASN A 81 -3.18 3.35 -13.01
C ASN A 81 -3.47 3.24 -11.52
N ILE A 82 -2.42 3.03 -10.73
CA ILE A 82 -2.50 2.96 -9.27
C ILE A 82 -2.69 4.38 -8.74
N PRO A 83 -3.85 4.71 -8.15
CA PRO A 83 -4.02 5.99 -7.48
C PRO A 83 -3.10 6.04 -6.26
N MET A 84 -2.66 7.25 -5.88
CA MET A 84 -2.03 7.44 -4.58
C MET A 84 -3.03 7.04 -3.49
N MET A 85 -2.80 5.86 -2.92
CA MET A 85 -3.56 5.39 -1.77
C MET A 85 -3.13 6.27 -0.59
N ALA A 86 -4.08 6.75 0.19
CA ALA A 86 -3.72 7.19 1.54
C ALA A 86 -3.01 5.99 2.12
N ALA A 87 -1.80 6.18 2.64
CA ALA A 87 -1.34 5.31 3.70
C ALA A 87 -2.47 5.39 4.71
N THR A 88 -3.37 4.41 4.70
CA THR A 88 -4.38 4.25 5.74
C THR A 88 -3.53 4.26 6.96
N GLY A 89 -3.59 5.38 7.69
CA GLY A 89 -2.73 5.62 8.82
C GLY A 89 -2.78 4.30 9.55
N ARG A 90 -1.61 3.66 9.66
CA ARG A 90 -1.38 2.71 10.75
C ARG A 90 -2.17 3.30 11.89
N ASP A 91 -3.17 2.56 12.36
CA ASP A 91 -4.02 2.98 13.46
C ASP A 91 -3.16 3.83 14.37
N GLU A 92 -3.64 5.04 14.67
CA GLU A 92 -3.12 5.86 15.76
C GLU A 92 -3.31 5.11 17.09
N GLN A 93 -2.86 3.85 17.19
CA GLN A 93 -2.38 3.24 18.40
C GLN A 93 -1.06 3.94 18.75
N THR A 94 -1.23 5.13 19.32
CA THR A 94 -0.78 5.40 20.68
C THR A 94 0.52 4.70 21.08
N GLY A 95 1.62 5.45 21.02
CA GLY A 95 2.90 4.97 21.51
C GLY A 95 3.95 6.06 21.65
N SER A 96 3.70 7.03 22.54
CA SER A 96 4.73 7.76 23.30
C SER A 96 5.66 8.70 22.52
N THR A 97 5.36 10.01 22.55
CA THR A 97 6.24 10.95 23.29
C THR A 97 5.58 12.32 23.53
N GLY A 98 5.49 12.72 24.80
CA GLY A 98 5.69 14.13 25.17
C GLY A 98 4.47 14.93 25.64
N PHE A 99 4.33 15.05 26.96
CA PHE A 99 3.31 15.79 27.72
C PHE A 99 3.30 17.34 27.55
N PHE A 100 4.00 17.92 26.56
CA PHE A 100 4.05 19.39 26.35
C PHE A 100 3.29 19.90 25.12
N GLY A 101 2.34 19.11 24.58
CA GLY A 101 1.59 19.46 23.37
C GLY A 101 0.39 20.41 23.52
N ARG A 102 0.02 20.82 24.74
CA ARG A 102 -1.25 21.53 25.02
C ARG A 102 -1.35 22.99 24.50
N PHE A 103 -0.42 23.47 23.68
CA PHE A 103 -0.49 24.82 23.08
C PHE A 103 -0.28 24.88 21.56
N ARG A 104 -0.51 23.80 20.81
CA ARG A 104 -0.33 23.82 19.34
C ARG A 104 -1.64 23.69 18.55
N ARG A 105 -2.14 24.86 18.16
CA ARG A 105 -2.74 25.28 16.88
C ARG A 105 -3.52 24.24 16.05
N LYS A 106 -4.75 24.64 15.72
CA LYS A 106 -5.66 24.05 14.71
C LYS A 106 -4.90 23.57 13.45
N PRO A 107 -5.16 22.35 12.96
CA PRO A 107 -4.56 21.83 11.73
C PRO A 107 -5.01 22.68 10.53
N LYS A 108 -4.04 23.19 9.76
CA LYS A 108 -4.31 23.81 8.46
C LYS A 108 -4.69 22.69 7.50
N GLU A 109 -5.71 22.96 6.71
CA GLU A 109 -6.08 22.26 5.49
C GLU A 109 -4.88 22.26 4.54
N GLN A 110 -3.96 21.32 4.76
CA GLN A 110 -3.08 20.85 3.71
C GLN A 110 -4.01 20.26 2.67
N GLU A 111 -3.96 20.77 1.43
CA GLU A 111 -4.79 20.29 0.32
C GLU A 111 -4.60 18.78 0.22
N VAL A 112 -5.53 18.06 0.85
CA VAL A 112 -5.56 16.62 0.90
C VAL A 112 -5.96 16.26 -0.52
N PHE A 113 -4.97 15.99 -1.38
CA PHE A 113 -5.23 15.24 -2.60
C PHE A 113 -6.08 14.05 -2.16
N ALA A 114 -7.30 13.99 -2.68
CA ALA A 114 -8.34 13.09 -2.23
C ALA A 114 -7.81 11.66 -2.37
N ALA A 115 -7.25 11.16 -1.28
CA ALA A 115 -6.56 9.91 -1.26
C ALA A 115 -7.60 8.82 -1.49
N CYS A 116 -7.37 7.99 -2.50
CA CYS A 116 -8.35 6.98 -2.87
C CYS A 116 -8.51 6.00 -1.70
N ASP A 117 -9.74 5.75 -1.27
CA ASP A 117 -10.02 4.75 -0.26
C ASP A 117 -9.60 3.37 -0.79
N PRO A 118 -8.69 2.65 -0.10
CA PRO A 118 -8.24 1.34 -0.55
C PRO A 118 -9.38 0.31 -0.66
N ALA A 119 -10.49 0.46 0.06
CA ALA A 119 -11.66 -0.40 -0.13
C ALA A 119 -12.32 -0.20 -1.49
N VAL A 120 -12.51 1.06 -1.90
CA VAL A 120 -13.08 1.41 -3.21
C VAL A 120 -12.17 0.94 -4.33
N TYR A 121 -10.87 1.16 -4.20
CA TYR A 121 -9.90 0.71 -5.19
C TYR A 121 -9.86 -0.82 -5.34
N ALA A 122 -10.04 -1.57 -4.25
CA ALA A 122 -10.14 -3.02 -4.32
C ALA A 122 -11.37 -3.51 -5.11
N GLU A 123 -12.53 -2.83 -4.99
CA GLU A 123 -13.71 -3.13 -5.83
C GLU A 123 -13.47 -2.82 -7.31
N GLU A 124 -12.75 -1.74 -7.59
CA GLU A 124 -12.37 -1.38 -8.95
C GLU A 124 -11.44 -2.44 -9.57
N ILE A 125 -10.40 -2.89 -8.85
CA ILE A 125 -9.53 -3.98 -9.30
C ILE A 125 -10.33 -5.27 -9.56
N ARG A 126 -11.25 -5.66 -8.66
CA ARG A 126 -12.12 -6.83 -8.88
C ARG A 126 -12.91 -6.70 -10.18
N SER A 127 -13.44 -5.52 -10.46
CA SER A 127 -14.19 -5.23 -11.69
C SER A 127 -13.31 -5.34 -12.95
N TYR A 128 -12.01 -5.03 -12.87
CA TYR A 128 -11.07 -5.26 -13.97
C TYR A 128 -10.73 -6.74 -14.14
N VAL A 129 -10.55 -7.48 -13.05
CA VAL A 129 -10.27 -8.93 -13.11
C VAL A 129 -11.41 -9.69 -13.78
N VAL A 130 -12.67 -9.41 -13.41
CA VAL A 130 -13.85 -10.04 -14.04
C VAL A 130 -13.91 -9.71 -15.53
N ARG A 131 -13.71 -8.44 -15.92
CA ARG A 131 -13.70 -8.03 -17.32
C ARG A 131 -12.56 -8.65 -18.12
N ALA A 132 -11.38 -8.79 -17.52
CA ALA A 132 -10.24 -9.45 -18.14
C ALA A 132 -10.54 -10.94 -18.38
N GLU A 133 -11.19 -11.62 -17.43
CA GLU A 133 -11.62 -13.01 -17.58
C GLU A 133 -12.67 -13.18 -18.69
N GLU A 134 -13.68 -12.31 -18.74
CA GLU A 134 -14.67 -12.29 -19.82
C GLU A 134 -14.02 -12.06 -21.18
N ALA A 135 -13.13 -11.07 -21.29
CA ALA A 135 -12.39 -10.77 -22.51
C ALA A 135 -11.48 -11.93 -22.94
N ARG A 136 -10.89 -12.65 -21.99
CA ARG A 136 -10.06 -13.83 -22.25
C ARG A 136 -10.90 -14.99 -22.78
N ILE A 137 -12.07 -15.24 -22.19
CA ILE A 137 -13.01 -16.26 -22.67
C ILE A 137 -13.48 -15.91 -24.08
N GLU A 138 -13.80 -14.64 -24.34
CA GLU A 138 -14.22 -14.18 -25.67
C GLU A 138 -13.09 -14.31 -26.70
N ALA A 139 -11.86 -13.91 -26.35
CA ALA A 139 -10.69 -14.05 -27.22
C ALA A 139 -10.40 -15.53 -27.53
N ALA A 140 -10.50 -16.42 -26.54
CA ALA A 140 -10.36 -17.86 -26.74
C ALA A 140 -11.46 -18.40 -27.66
N ALA A 141 -12.71 -17.96 -27.48
CA ALA A 141 -13.83 -18.34 -28.35
C ALA A 141 -13.62 -17.86 -29.79
N ARG A 142 -13.14 -16.62 -30.00
CA ARG A 142 -12.78 -16.09 -31.32
C ARG A 142 -11.63 -16.86 -31.95
N ALA A 143 -10.57 -17.17 -31.19
CA ALA A 143 -9.45 -17.96 -31.66
C ALA A 143 -9.90 -19.35 -32.12
N HIS A 144 -10.78 -20.00 -31.35
CA HIS A 144 -11.38 -21.29 -31.74
C HIS A 144 -12.29 -21.19 -32.97
N ALA A 145 -13.07 -20.10 -33.12
CA ALA A 145 -13.92 -19.89 -34.29
C ALA A 145 -13.12 -19.61 -35.58
N LEU A 146 -11.92 -19.07 -35.46
CA LEU A 146 -11.04 -18.76 -36.58
C LEU A 146 -10.12 -19.91 -37.00
N VAL A 147 -10.08 -21.03 -36.27
CA VAL A 147 -9.42 -22.26 -36.76
C VAL A 147 -10.27 -22.79 -37.93
N PRO A 148 -9.80 -22.69 -39.19
CA PRO A 148 -10.58 -23.18 -40.31
C PRO A 148 -10.75 -24.69 -40.18
N LEU A 149 -12.00 -25.15 -40.30
CA LEU A 149 -12.43 -26.55 -40.23
C LEU A 149 -11.89 -27.43 -41.40
N ASN A 150 -10.78 -27.04 -42.02
CA ASN A 150 -10.26 -27.61 -43.27
C ASN A 150 -8.92 -28.36 -43.10
N ALA A 151 -8.52 -28.71 -41.87
CA ALA A 151 -7.39 -29.60 -41.64
C ALA A 151 -7.83 -31.06 -41.82
N GLN A 152 -7.83 -31.51 -43.07
CA GLN A 152 -7.87 -32.92 -43.44
C GLN A 152 -6.63 -33.63 -42.84
N PRO A 153 -6.77 -34.77 -42.13
CA PRO A 153 -5.65 -35.38 -41.41
C PRO A 153 -4.56 -35.87 -42.38
N PRO A 154 -3.27 -35.55 -42.14
CA PRO A 154 -2.18 -36.04 -42.96
C PRO A 154 -1.95 -37.54 -42.75
N ALA A 155 -1.75 -38.25 -43.85
CA ALA A 155 -1.52 -39.68 -43.89
C ALA A 155 -0.28 -40.11 -43.09
N VAL A 156 -0.41 -41.29 -42.45
CA VAL A 156 0.56 -41.98 -41.62
C VAL A 156 1.87 -42.27 -42.38
N HIS A 157 3.01 -41.80 -41.87
CA HIS A 157 4.33 -42.31 -42.24
C HIS A 157 5.02 -42.96 -41.03
N THR A 158 5.33 -44.24 -41.21
CA THR A 158 6.08 -45.13 -40.30
C THR A 158 7.57 -44.81 -40.24
N PRO A 159 8.25 -44.96 -39.07
CA PRO A 159 9.68 -44.73 -38.92
C PRO A 159 10.54 -45.97 -39.21
N HIS A 160 11.73 -45.76 -39.81
CA HIS A 160 12.76 -46.77 -40.09
C HIS A 160 13.88 -46.72 -39.02
N ALA A 161 14.40 -47.89 -38.65
CA ALA A 161 15.39 -48.15 -37.59
C ALA A 161 16.87 -47.90 -38.01
N PRO A 162 17.84 -47.85 -37.07
CA PRO A 162 19.19 -47.30 -37.26
C PRO A 162 20.26 -48.32 -37.71
N VAL A 163 21.39 -47.80 -38.22
CA VAL A 163 22.46 -48.52 -38.94
C VAL A 163 23.72 -48.71 -38.07
N ASP A 164 24.45 -49.78 -38.41
CA ASP A 164 25.47 -50.56 -37.71
C ASP A 164 26.87 -49.97 -37.42
N ALA A 165 27.54 -50.73 -36.56
CA ALA A 165 28.90 -50.66 -36.02
C ALA A 165 30.06 -50.76 -37.03
N PHE A 166 31.17 -50.13 -36.66
CA PHE A 166 32.42 -50.00 -37.43
C PHE A 166 33.56 -50.79 -36.75
N THR A 167 34.21 -51.74 -37.45
CA THR A 167 35.35 -52.56 -36.95
C THR A 167 36.56 -52.54 -37.91
N TRP A 168 37.77 -52.42 -37.35
CA TRP A 168 39.06 -52.17 -38.03
C TRP A 168 40.02 -53.40 -37.94
N LYS A 169 40.71 -53.78 -39.04
CA LYS A 169 42.02 -54.52 -39.09
C LYS A 169 42.83 -54.29 -40.40
N PRO A 170 44.18 -54.15 -40.39
CA PRO A 170 45.09 -54.26 -41.57
C PRO A 170 45.92 -55.58 -41.53
N ARG A 171 46.23 -56.34 -42.62
CA ARG A 171 46.95 -56.21 -43.92
C ARG A 171 48.39 -56.77 -43.85
N ARG A 172 48.69 -57.79 -44.68
CA ARG A 172 49.97 -58.52 -44.82
C ARG A 172 50.34 -58.53 -46.32
N GLU A 173 51.61 -58.29 -46.66
CA GLU A 173 52.16 -58.30 -48.02
C GLU A 173 53.22 -59.40 -48.16
N GLU A 174 53.23 -60.04 -49.35
CA GLU A 174 54.19 -61.01 -49.86
C GLU A 174 55.04 -60.35 -50.97
N THR A 175 56.30 -60.77 -51.13
CA THR A 175 57.04 -60.67 -52.42
C THR A 175 58.19 -61.68 -52.48
N GLU A 176 58.55 -62.06 -53.71
CA GLU A 176 59.21 -63.27 -54.21
C GLU A 176 60.76 -63.25 -54.34
N ALA A 177 61.29 -64.48 -54.52
CA ALA A 177 62.35 -64.96 -55.44
C ALA A 177 63.86 -64.58 -55.30
N SER A 178 64.74 -65.60 -55.39
CA SER A 178 65.70 -65.83 -56.51
C SER A 178 66.88 -66.79 -56.14
N ALA A 179 67.22 -67.76 -57.01
CA ALA A 179 68.41 -68.66 -57.02
C ALA A 179 69.46 -68.15 -58.06
N PRO A 180 70.63 -68.77 -58.48
CA PRO A 180 71.06 -70.20 -58.59
C PRO A 180 72.62 -70.46 -58.40
N PRO A 181 73.39 -71.31 -59.17
CA PRO A 181 73.64 -72.77 -59.05
C PRO A 181 75.14 -73.27 -59.04
N ALA A 182 75.32 -74.61 -59.01
CA ALA A 182 76.54 -75.47 -58.94
C ALA A 182 77.52 -75.45 -60.15
N PRO A 183 78.70 -76.16 -60.13
CA PRO A 183 78.78 -77.50 -60.76
C PRO A 183 79.91 -78.52 -60.35
N ALA A 184 79.61 -79.81 -60.60
CA ALA A 184 80.37 -80.90 -61.27
C ALA A 184 81.73 -81.49 -60.79
N ALA A 185 81.86 -82.79 -61.04
CA ALA A 185 82.84 -83.77 -60.56
C ALA A 185 83.88 -84.21 -61.61
N HIS A 186 85.01 -84.81 -61.17
CA HIS A 186 85.90 -85.64 -62.00
C HIS A 186 86.49 -86.85 -61.23
N LYS A 187 86.59 -87.99 -61.94
CA LYS A 187 87.14 -89.30 -61.54
C LYS A 187 88.56 -89.48 -62.11
N ALA A 188 89.44 -90.21 -61.40
CA ALA A 188 90.32 -91.31 -61.89
C ALA A 188 91.61 -91.44 -61.05
N GLY A 189 91.98 -92.67 -60.66
CA GLY A 189 93.27 -92.98 -60.03
C GLY A 189 93.23 -94.17 -59.07
N ALA A 190 92.86 -95.35 -59.55
CA ALA A 190 92.98 -96.61 -58.81
C ALA A 190 94.48 -97.02 -58.72
N ASP A 191 94.85 -97.68 -57.62
CA ASP A 191 96.16 -98.29 -57.31
C ASP A 191 97.20 -97.48 -56.50
N ARG A 192 96.85 -96.25 -56.07
CA ARG A 192 97.39 -95.61 -54.84
C ARG A 192 96.37 -95.69 -53.67
N LEU A 193 95.35 -96.53 -53.85
CA LEU A 193 94.10 -96.47 -53.11
C LEU A 193 94.18 -97.15 -51.74
N ASP A 194 94.99 -98.19 -51.55
CA ASP A 194 94.95 -98.98 -50.31
C ASP A 194 95.79 -98.41 -49.15
N GLN A 195 96.87 -97.65 -49.43
CA GLN A 195 97.56 -96.87 -48.39
C GLN A 195 96.77 -95.60 -48.00
N LEU A 196 96.20 -94.89 -48.99
CA LEU A 196 95.30 -93.76 -48.73
C LEU A 196 93.99 -94.20 -48.07
N ARG A 197 93.50 -95.42 -48.27
CA ARG A 197 92.31 -95.95 -47.57
C ARG A 197 92.56 -96.17 -46.08
N HIS A 198 93.79 -96.50 -45.67
CA HIS A 198 94.11 -96.65 -44.25
C HIS A 198 94.27 -95.29 -43.57
N GLU A 199 95.04 -94.37 -44.18
CA GLU A 199 95.18 -93.00 -43.69
C GLU A 199 93.85 -92.23 -43.75
N ALA A 200 93.01 -92.46 -44.76
CA ALA A 200 91.67 -91.89 -44.83
C ALA A 200 90.75 -92.45 -43.75
N ARG A 201 90.85 -93.74 -43.39
CA ARG A 201 90.07 -94.32 -42.28
C ARG A 201 90.50 -93.76 -40.93
N ASP A 202 91.79 -93.52 -40.71
CA ASP A 202 92.28 -92.93 -39.46
C ASP A 202 91.95 -91.42 -39.40
N ALA A 203 92.10 -90.69 -40.51
CA ALA A 203 91.64 -89.31 -40.63
C ALA A 203 90.11 -89.18 -40.49
N GLU A 204 89.34 -90.17 -40.97
CA GLU A 204 87.89 -90.22 -40.82
C GLU A 204 87.49 -90.51 -39.37
N ARG A 205 88.24 -91.38 -38.67
CA ARG A 205 88.07 -91.60 -37.21
C ARG A 205 88.38 -90.34 -36.40
N GLU A 206 89.42 -89.59 -36.76
CA GLU A 206 89.73 -88.32 -36.10
C GLU A 206 88.71 -87.23 -36.41
N ARG A 207 88.22 -87.16 -37.65
CA ARG A 207 87.11 -86.27 -38.03
C ARG A 207 85.85 -86.60 -37.25
N LEU A 208 85.50 -87.88 -37.12
CA LEU A 208 84.37 -88.34 -36.30
C LEU A 208 84.56 -88.00 -34.82
N ARG A 209 85.77 -88.13 -34.27
CA ARG A 209 86.05 -87.70 -32.88
C ARG A 209 85.85 -86.20 -32.71
N HIS A 210 86.38 -85.38 -33.62
CA HIS A 210 86.19 -83.94 -33.59
C HIS A 210 84.75 -83.52 -33.86
N GLU A 211 84.00 -84.27 -34.68
CA GLU A 211 82.60 -84.02 -34.96
C GLU A 211 81.73 -84.32 -33.72
N ILE A 212 81.97 -85.47 -33.06
CA ILE A 212 81.34 -85.80 -31.77
C ILE A 212 81.67 -84.77 -30.70
N GLU A 213 82.92 -84.28 -30.66
CA GLU A 213 83.33 -83.24 -29.70
C GLU A 213 82.66 -81.89 -30.00
N ARG A 214 82.53 -81.52 -31.28
CA ARG A 214 81.78 -80.33 -31.71
C ARG A 214 80.29 -80.45 -31.40
N GLU A 215 79.70 -81.62 -31.56
CA GLU A 215 78.30 -81.87 -31.18
C GLU A 215 78.10 -81.78 -29.68
N ARG A 216 79.01 -82.34 -28.88
CA ARG A 216 78.98 -82.18 -27.42
C ARG A 216 79.07 -80.72 -26.98
N LEU A 217 79.96 -79.93 -27.60
CA LEU A 217 80.06 -78.50 -27.31
C LEU A 217 78.79 -77.74 -27.72
N ARG A 218 78.16 -78.08 -28.86
CA ARG A 218 76.87 -77.50 -29.26
C ARG A 218 75.74 -77.88 -28.29
N GLU A 219 75.70 -79.14 -27.84
CA GLU A 219 74.75 -79.58 -26.83
C GLU A 219 74.97 -78.87 -25.49
N GLU A 220 76.21 -78.67 -25.06
CA GLU A 220 76.53 -77.91 -23.86
C GLU A 220 76.15 -76.43 -24.01
N GLU A 221 76.46 -75.79 -25.14
CA GLU A 221 76.03 -74.41 -25.43
C GLU A 221 74.50 -74.28 -25.47
N THR A 222 73.78 -75.24 -26.03
CA THR A 222 72.30 -75.22 -26.02
C THR A 222 71.75 -75.39 -24.60
N ARG A 223 72.32 -76.29 -23.80
CA ARG A 223 71.95 -76.45 -22.38
C ARG A 223 72.28 -75.21 -21.57
N GLU A 224 73.38 -74.54 -21.85
CA GLU A 224 73.75 -73.29 -21.18
C GLU A 224 72.80 -72.16 -21.55
N ARG A 225 72.48 -72.00 -22.84
CA ARG A 225 71.46 -71.04 -23.31
C ARG A 225 70.07 -71.34 -22.75
N GLU A 226 69.69 -72.61 -22.63
CA GLU A 226 68.43 -73.00 -21.99
C GLU A 226 68.41 -72.65 -20.50
N ARG A 227 69.51 -72.88 -19.77
CA ARG A 227 69.65 -72.47 -18.36
C ARG A 227 69.61 -70.95 -18.21
N GLU A 228 70.24 -70.22 -19.13
CA GLU A 228 70.21 -68.75 -19.14
C GLU A 228 68.79 -68.22 -19.40
N ARG A 229 68.08 -68.80 -20.37
CA ARG A 229 66.65 -68.50 -20.60
C ARG A 229 65.80 -68.79 -19.37
N GLN A 230 65.99 -69.96 -18.74
CA GLN A 230 65.27 -70.30 -17.51
C GLN A 230 65.56 -69.32 -16.36
N ARG A 231 66.78 -68.77 -16.26
CA ARG A 231 67.11 -67.74 -15.27
C ARG A 231 66.40 -66.42 -15.57
N LEU A 232 66.42 -65.98 -16.83
CA LEU A 232 65.73 -64.76 -17.26
C LEU A 232 64.21 -64.87 -17.03
N ASP A 233 63.61 -66.00 -17.39
CA ASP A 233 62.17 -66.26 -17.17
C ASP A 233 61.83 -66.28 -15.66
N ALA A 234 62.70 -66.84 -14.83
CA ALA A 234 62.53 -66.83 -13.37
C ALA A 234 62.66 -65.43 -12.76
N ASP A 235 63.60 -64.61 -13.26
CA ASP A 235 63.78 -63.22 -12.81
C ASP A 235 62.62 -62.33 -13.28
N GLU A 236 62.11 -62.53 -14.50
CA GLU A 236 60.90 -61.86 -14.97
C GLU A 236 59.68 -62.25 -14.13
N ALA A 237 59.52 -63.53 -13.78
CA ALA A 237 58.43 -63.98 -12.92
C ALA A 237 58.50 -63.34 -11.52
N ARG A 238 59.71 -63.18 -10.96
CA ARG A 238 59.91 -62.47 -9.68
C ARG A 238 59.51 -61.01 -9.78
N ARG A 239 59.95 -60.30 -10.83
CA ARG A 239 59.56 -58.89 -11.04
C ARG A 239 58.06 -58.72 -11.18
N ARG A 240 57.38 -59.60 -11.93
CA ARG A 240 55.92 -59.58 -12.05
C ARG A 240 55.23 -59.80 -10.70
N ALA A 241 55.73 -60.71 -9.88
CA ALA A 241 55.19 -60.95 -8.53
C ALA A 241 55.41 -59.74 -7.59
N GLU A 242 56.57 -59.09 -7.67
CA GLU A 242 56.87 -57.85 -6.92
C GLU A 242 55.97 -56.70 -7.36
N ASP A 243 55.78 -56.51 -8.67
CA ASP A 243 54.88 -55.49 -9.22
C ASP A 243 53.42 -55.75 -8.83
N GLU A 244 52.96 -57.01 -8.84
CA GLU A 244 51.63 -57.37 -8.36
C GLU A 244 51.45 -57.12 -6.85
N HIS A 245 52.46 -57.42 -6.04
CA HIS A 245 52.44 -57.12 -4.61
C HIS A 245 52.35 -55.61 -4.39
N LYS A 246 53.17 -54.83 -5.09
CA LYS A 246 53.18 -53.37 -5.01
C LYS A 246 51.83 -52.78 -5.40
N ARG A 247 51.19 -53.27 -6.47
CA ARG A 247 49.84 -52.86 -6.86
C ARG A 247 48.80 -53.16 -5.78
N ARG A 248 48.86 -54.33 -5.15
CA ARG A 248 47.95 -54.67 -4.03
C ARG A 248 48.13 -53.75 -2.83
N ASP A 249 49.38 -53.37 -2.52
CA ASP A 249 49.66 -52.44 -1.43
C ASP A 249 49.16 -51.02 -1.76
N GLU A 250 49.35 -50.57 -3.00
CA GLU A 250 48.83 -49.28 -3.50
C GLU A 250 47.30 -49.26 -3.49
N ASP A 251 46.65 -50.32 -3.97
CA ASP A 251 45.18 -50.46 -3.94
C ASP A 251 44.65 -50.51 -2.51
N ALA A 252 45.34 -51.20 -1.60
CA ALA A 252 44.97 -51.26 -0.19
C ALA A 252 45.15 -49.91 0.51
N ALA A 253 46.20 -49.14 0.17
CA ALA A 253 46.41 -47.79 0.67
C ALA A 253 45.31 -46.84 0.17
N ALA A 254 45.00 -46.88 -1.12
CA ALA A 254 43.93 -46.09 -1.73
C ALA A 254 42.55 -46.42 -1.11
N ALA A 255 42.29 -47.70 -0.83
CA ALA A 255 41.05 -48.11 -0.16
C ALA A 255 40.94 -47.58 1.27
N ARG A 256 42.05 -47.53 2.02
CA ARG A 256 42.09 -46.94 3.37
C ARG A 256 41.89 -45.43 3.35
N GLU A 257 42.50 -44.74 2.39
CA GLU A 257 42.32 -43.30 2.21
C GLU A 257 40.87 -42.96 1.86
N ALA A 258 40.27 -43.67 0.89
CA ALA A 258 38.87 -43.50 0.54
C ALA A 258 37.91 -43.80 1.72
N ALA A 259 38.24 -44.78 2.57
CA ALA A 259 37.47 -45.06 3.78
C ALA A 259 37.59 -43.93 4.82
N ALA A 260 38.78 -43.35 4.98
CA ALA A 260 39.02 -42.22 5.87
C ALA A 260 38.31 -40.94 5.40
N GLU A 261 38.27 -40.69 4.09
CA GLU A 261 37.52 -39.57 3.52
C GLU A 261 36.01 -39.70 3.76
N ARG A 262 35.44 -40.88 3.53
CA ARG A 262 34.02 -41.15 3.82
C ARG A 262 33.69 -40.95 5.30
N ALA A 263 34.59 -41.34 6.21
CA ALA A 263 34.40 -41.12 7.64
C ALA A 263 34.38 -39.62 7.99
N ARG A 264 35.31 -38.83 7.43
CA ARG A 264 35.33 -37.36 7.61
C ARG A 264 34.09 -36.69 7.03
N GLU A 265 33.59 -37.17 5.89
CA GLU A 265 32.36 -36.66 5.28
C GLU A 265 31.14 -36.95 6.16
N GLN A 266 31.04 -38.15 6.74
CA GLN A 266 29.98 -38.49 7.69
C GLN A 266 30.03 -37.63 8.96
N GLU A 267 31.22 -37.33 9.49
CA GLU A 267 31.36 -36.43 10.64
C GLU A 267 30.93 -35.00 10.30
N ARG A 268 31.28 -34.50 9.11
CA ARG A 268 30.80 -33.19 8.63
C ARG A 268 29.29 -33.16 8.51
N GLN A 269 28.69 -34.18 7.92
CA GLN A 269 27.23 -34.29 7.80
C GLN A 269 26.55 -34.28 9.17
N ARG A 270 27.09 -35.01 10.16
CA ARG A 270 26.57 -34.99 11.53
C ARG A 270 26.70 -33.62 12.19
N ALA A 271 27.85 -32.96 12.03
CA ALA A 271 28.06 -31.62 12.58
C ALA A 271 27.12 -30.58 11.93
N ASP A 272 26.86 -30.69 10.63
CA ASP A 272 25.93 -29.82 9.92
C ASP A 272 24.47 -30.09 10.34
N GLU A 273 24.09 -31.34 10.56
CA GLU A 273 22.78 -31.71 11.10
C GLU A 273 22.57 -31.18 12.53
N GLU A 274 23.58 -31.29 13.39
CA GLU A 274 23.53 -30.72 14.75
C GLU A 274 23.43 -29.19 14.72
N ARG A 275 24.19 -28.52 13.86
CA ARG A 275 24.06 -27.07 13.65
C ARG A 275 22.66 -26.68 13.22
N ARG A 276 22.06 -27.40 12.26
CA ARG A 276 20.68 -27.16 11.82
C ARG A 276 19.67 -27.36 12.95
N ARG A 277 19.85 -28.38 13.80
CA ARG A 277 19.00 -28.59 14.98
C ARG A 277 19.08 -27.40 15.94
N LEU A 278 20.29 -26.97 16.29
CA LEU A 278 20.49 -25.82 17.19
C LEU A 278 19.94 -24.52 16.58
N GLU A 279 20.08 -24.31 15.27
CA GLU A 279 19.50 -23.16 14.57
C GLU A 279 17.96 -23.20 14.61
N THR A 280 17.34 -24.35 14.42
CA THR A 280 15.88 -24.49 14.53
C THR A 280 15.37 -24.28 15.95
N GLU A 281 16.09 -24.76 16.95
CA GLU A 281 15.76 -24.53 18.37
C GLU A 281 15.91 -23.05 18.73
N ALA A 282 17.03 -22.42 18.34
CA ALA A 282 17.24 -20.99 18.55
C ALA A 282 16.20 -20.14 17.81
N ALA A 283 15.79 -20.53 16.61
CA ALA A 283 14.71 -19.87 15.87
C ALA A 283 13.37 -20.01 16.60
N ALA A 284 13.04 -21.20 17.11
CA ALA A 284 11.83 -21.44 17.89
C ALA A 284 11.82 -20.65 19.21
N GLU A 285 12.98 -20.49 19.87
CA GLU A 285 13.11 -19.66 21.06
C GLU A 285 12.91 -18.17 20.74
N ARG A 286 13.52 -17.67 19.66
CA ARG A 286 13.30 -16.28 19.20
C ARG A 286 11.82 -16.04 18.90
N GLU A 287 11.14 -16.98 18.25
CA GLU A 287 9.71 -16.88 17.99
C GLU A 287 8.88 -16.85 19.28
N ARG A 288 9.24 -17.65 20.29
CA ARG A 288 8.58 -17.61 21.61
C ARG A 288 8.78 -16.27 22.31
N VAL A 289 9.99 -15.71 22.27
CA VAL A 289 10.29 -14.40 22.85
C VAL A 289 9.52 -13.29 22.13
N LEU A 290 9.46 -13.32 20.81
CA LEU A 290 8.68 -12.36 20.02
C LEU A 290 7.19 -12.44 20.35
N ARG A 291 6.61 -13.64 20.40
CA ARG A 291 5.20 -13.82 20.79
C ARG A 291 4.92 -13.36 22.22
N ALA A 292 5.85 -13.59 23.15
CA ALA A 292 5.72 -13.11 24.52
C ALA A 292 5.78 -11.57 24.59
N ALA A 293 6.67 -10.95 23.81
CA ALA A 293 6.78 -9.50 23.71
C ALA A 293 5.54 -8.87 23.04
N GLU A 294 5.03 -9.47 21.97
CA GLU A 294 3.78 -9.06 21.33
C GLU A 294 2.59 -9.17 22.28
N ALA A 295 2.48 -10.26 23.04
CA ALA A 295 1.42 -10.42 24.04
C ALA A 295 1.55 -9.40 25.19
N ALA A 296 2.77 -9.02 25.59
CA ALA A 296 2.99 -7.96 26.57
C ALA A 296 2.57 -6.58 26.01
N ALA A 297 2.96 -6.26 24.78
CA ALA A 297 2.57 -5.02 24.11
C ALA A 297 1.05 -4.91 23.94
N GLN A 298 0.37 -6.02 23.62
CA GLN A 298 -1.09 -6.05 23.53
C GLN A 298 -1.76 -5.73 24.87
N ARG A 299 -1.23 -6.23 25.99
CA ARG A 299 -1.75 -5.90 27.33
C ARG A 299 -1.57 -4.42 27.65
N GLU A 300 -0.42 -3.83 27.31
CA GLU A 300 -0.19 -2.40 27.50
C GLU A 300 -1.15 -1.54 26.66
N ILE A 301 -1.42 -1.94 25.41
CA ILE A 301 -2.41 -1.26 24.55
C ILE A 301 -3.83 -1.38 25.15
N GLU A 302 -4.22 -2.56 25.64
CA GLU A 302 -5.52 -2.75 26.28
C GLU A 302 -5.67 -1.93 27.57
N GLU A 303 -4.62 -1.85 28.39
CA GLU A 303 -4.60 -1.03 29.59
C GLU A 303 -4.68 0.46 29.25
N ALA A 304 -3.92 0.92 28.25
CA ALA A 304 -3.98 2.29 27.75
C ALA A 304 -5.37 2.64 27.22
N ARG A 305 -6.02 1.71 26.50
CA ARG A 305 -7.39 1.88 26.03
C ARG A 305 -8.39 2.00 27.18
N LYS A 306 -8.28 1.14 28.21
CA LYS A 306 -9.12 1.24 29.41
C LYS A 306 -8.93 2.58 30.13
N GLN A 307 -7.69 3.04 30.28
CA GLN A 307 -7.40 4.35 30.87
C GLN A 307 -7.98 5.50 30.04
N PHE A 308 -7.88 5.43 28.72
CA PHE A 308 -8.48 6.43 27.83
C PHE A 308 -10.01 6.44 27.92
N GLU A 309 -10.64 5.26 27.96
CA GLU A 309 -12.09 5.13 28.14
C GLU A 309 -12.55 5.68 29.51
N GLU A 310 -11.79 5.44 30.58
CA GLU A 310 -12.04 6.03 31.89
C GLU A 310 -11.88 7.56 31.88
N GLN A 311 -10.85 8.09 31.22
CA GLN A 311 -10.68 9.54 31.05
C GLN A 311 -11.84 10.16 30.28
N GLN A 312 -12.31 9.50 29.22
CA GLN A 312 -13.48 9.94 28.45
C GLN A 312 -14.75 9.91 29.31
N ARG A 313 -14.92 8.91 30.19
CA ARG A 313 -16.04 8.89 31.15
C ARG A 313 -15.97 10.06 32.13
N ARG A 314 -14.80 10.34 32.70
CA ARG A 314 -14.61 11.49 33.60
C ARG A 314 -14.93 12.82 32.91
N LEU A 315 -14.44 13.02 31.69
CA LEU A 315 -14.75 14.23 30.92
C LEU A 315 -16.25 14.35 30.62
N ARG A 316 -16.93 13.25 30.28
CA ARG A 316 -18.39 13.28 30.06
C ARG A 316 -19.17 13.55 31.33
N GLU A 317 -18.72 13.04 32.48
CA GLU A 317 -19.31 13.34 33.79
C GLU A 317 -19.09 14.82 34.15
N GLU A 318 -17.89 15.35 33.96
CA GLU A 318 -17.59 16.78 34.13
C GLU A 318 -18.47 17.65 33.22
N GLU A 319 -18.52 17.36 31.91
CA GLU A 319 -19.40 18.07 30.97
C GLU A 319 -20.88 17.96 31.36
N ALA A 320 -21.33 16.82 31.88
CA ALA A 320 -22.69 16.66 32.35
C ALA A 320 -22.98 17.55 33.58
N THR A 321 -22.04 17.61 34.53
CA THR A 321 -22.17 18.50 35.70
C THR A 321 -22.12 19.98 35.31
N GLU A 322 -21.30 20.35 34.33
CA GLU A 322 -21.26 21.72 33.80
C GLU A 322 -22.55 22.08 33.07
N ARG A 323 -23.07 21.18 32.24
CA ARG A 323 -24.38 21.37 31.59
C ARG A 323 -25.49 21.52 32.61
N GLU A 324 -25.50 20.71 33.68
CA GLU A 324 -26.49 20.84 34.75
C GLU A 324 -26.36 22.19 35.46
N ARG A 325 -25.13 22.65 35.74
CA ARG A 325 -24.88 23.97 36.33
C ARG A 325 -25.38 25.09 35.44
N LEU A 326 -25.10 25.05 34.14
CA LEU A 326 -25.55 26.04 33.17
C LEU A 326 -27.09 26.04 33.03
N LEU A 327 -27.73 24.87 33.07
CA LEU A 327 -29.19 24.76 33.05
C LEU A 327 -29.82 25.38 34.30
N ARG A 328 -29.23 25.18 35.49
CA ARG A 328 -29.68 25.82 36.73
C ARG A 328 -29.50 27.34 36.68
N GLU A 329 -28.38 27.83 36.15
CA GLU A 329 -28.14 29.26 35.99
C GLU A 329 -29.11 29.90 34.98
N ALA A 330 -29.37 29.23 33.86
CA ALA A 330 -30.34 29.67 32.88
C ALA A 330 -31.77 29.69 33.45
N ALA A 331 -32.14 28.71 34.27
CA ALA A 331 -33.43 28.70 34.96
C ALA A 331 -33.58 29.88 35.94
N LEU A 332 -32.53 30.18 36.72
CA LEU A 332 -32.52 31.36 37.61
C LEU A 332 -32.60 32.67 36.82
N ALA A 333 -31.91 32.77 35.67
CA ALA A 333 -32.00 33.92 34.80
C ALA A 333 -33.40 34.10 34.20
N ALA A 334 -34.04 33.00 33.79
CA ALA A 334 -35.42 33.00 33.30
C ALA A 334 -36.42 33.42 34.40
N GLU A 335 -36.23 32.96 35.64
CA GLU A 335 -37.06 33.37 36.77
C GLU A 335 -36.92 34.87 37.04
N ARG A 336 -35.69 35.41 37.04
CA ARG A 336 -35.45 36.86 37.17
C ARG A 336 -36.11 37.66 36.04
N ALA A 337 -36.05 37.17 34.81
CA ALA A 337 -36.71 37.81 33.68
C ALA A 337 -38.24 37.82 33.84
N ALA A 338 -38.82 36.70 34.29
CA ALA A 338 -40.26 36.61 34.54
C ALA A 338 -40.72 37.53 35.68
N VAL A 339 -39.91 37.70 36.74
CA VAL A 339 -40.20 38.66 37.81
C VAL A 339 -40.15 40.09 37.28
N ALA A 340 -39.13 40.46 36.50
CA ALA A 340 -39.02 41.77 35.89
C ALA A 340 -40.19 42.07 34.93
N GLU A 341 -40.65 41.07 34.18
CA GLU A 341 -41.82 41.21 33.31
C GLU A 341 -43.11 41.43 34.12
N ARG A 342 -43.30 40.69 35.21
CA ARG A 342 -44.44 40.91 36.13
C ARG A 342 -44.42 42.31 36.73
N GLU A 343 -43.26 42.83 37.11
CA GLU A 343 -43.11 44.20 37.61
C GLU A 343 -43.45 45.25 36.54
N ARG A 344 -43.01 45.03 35.29
CA ARG A 344 -43.38 45.90 34.15
C ARG A 344 -44.89 45.92 33.93
N LEU A 345 -45.54 44.75 33.91
CA LEU A 345 -46.99 44.64 33.76
C LEU A 345 -47.75 45.27 34.94
N GLN A 346 -47.23 45.18 36.16
CA GLN A 346 -47.79 45.88 37.31
C GLN A 346 -47.64 47.40 37.21
N ALA A 347 -46.49 47.89 36.75
CA ALA A 347 -46.26 49.31 36.53
C ALA A 347 -47.18 49.86 35.42
N GLU A 348 -47.36 49.11 34.34
CA GLU A 348 -48.26 49.46 33.24
C GLU A 348 -49.72 49.50 33.71
N ARG A 349 -50.16 48.51 34.50
CA ARG A 349 -51.50 48.54 35.12
C ARG A 349 -51.70 49.75 36.02
N LYS A 350 -50.68 50.17 36.80
CA LYS A 350 -50.75 51.38 37.62
C LYS A 350 -50.87 52.63 36.75
N ARG A 351 -50.08 52.74 35.67
CA ARG A 351 -50.17 53.85 34.71
C ARG A 351 -51.56 53.95 34.10
N LEU A 352 -52.13 52.83 33.65
CA LEU A 352 -53.49 52.80 33.10
C LEU A 352 -54.55 53.19 34.14
N GLN A 353 -54.38 52.78 35.42
CA GLN A 353 -55.26 53.21 36.50
C GLN A 353 -55.15 54.70 36.79
N GLU A 354 -53.95 55.27 36.75
CA GLU A 354 -53.73 56.71 36.91
C GLU A 354 -54.32 57.49 35.73
N GLU A 355 -54.12 57.02 34.50
CA GLU A 355 -54.70 57.61 33.29
C GLU A 355 -56.23 57.59 33.34
N MET A 356 -56.84 56.48 33.77
CA MET A 356 -58.29 56.40 33.98
C MET A 356 -58.77 57.38 35.04
N ARG A 357 -58.00 57.60 36.12
CA ARG A 357 -58.34 58.61 37.14
C ARG A 357 -58.23 60.03 36.61
N LEU A 358 -57.22 60.31 35.77
CA LEU A 358 -57.07 61.62 35.13
C LEU A 358 -58.24 61.89 34.17
N ARG A 359 -58.61 60.93 33.33
CA ARG A 359 -59.79 61.06 32.45
C ARG A 359 -61.08 61.27 33.25
N GLN A 360 -61.27 60.55 34.34
CA GLN A 360 -62.42 60.76 35.23
C GLN A 360 -62.42 62.15 35.87
N ALA A 361 -61.25 62.68 36.23
CA ALA A 361 -61.11 64.03 36.78
C ALA A 361 -61.37 65.11 35.72
N GLU A 362 -60.90 64.91 34.48
CA GLU A 362 -61.16 65.77 33.33
C GLU A 362 -62.66 65.77 32.99
N GLU A 363 -63.31 64.62 32.85
CA GLU A 363 -64.75 64.52 32.63
C GLU A 363 -65.55 65.17 33.77
N ALA A 364 -65.10 65.06 35.01
CA ALA A 364 -65.72 65.73 36.15
C ALA A 364 -65.54 67.26 36.08
N ALA A 365 -64.38 67.74 35.63
CA ALA A 365 -64.11 69.16 35.41
C ALA A 365 -64.95 69.74 34.26
N GLU A 366 -65.08 69.01 33.16
CA GLU A 366 -65.95 69.38 32.03
C GLU A 366 -67.42 69.45 32.46
N ARG A 367 -67.89 68.46 33.23
CA ARG A 367 -69.25 68.51 33.81
C ARG A 367 -69.44 69.69 34.76
N ALA A 368 -68.40 70.09 35.50
CA ALA A 368 -68.46 71.26 36.36
C ALA A 368 -68.47 72.58 35.55
N GLN A 369 -67.71 72.65 34.45
CA GLN A 369 -67.75 73.78 33.51
C GLN A 369 -69.12 73.91 32.85
N LEU A 370 -69.67 72.81 32.32
CA LEU A 370 -71.01 72.80 31.73
C LEU A 370 -72.10 73.22 32.71
N LYS A 371 -71.97 72.85 34.00
CA LYS A 371 -72.89 73.34 35.05
C LYS A 371 -72.77 74.85 35.28
N ARG A 372 -71.55 75.39 35.32
CA ARG A 372 -71.32 76.84 35.46
C ARG A 372 -71.85 77.60 34.25
N GLU A 373 -71.61 77.11 33.04
CA GLU A 373 -72.12 77.70 31.81
C GLU A 373 -73.66 77.64 31.75
N ALA A 374 -74.27 76.54 32.21
CA ALA A 374 -75.72 76.43 32.32
C ALA A 374 -76.30 77.42 33.35
N GLU A 375 -75.65 77.59 34.51
CA GLU A 375 -76.04 78.58 35.52
C GLU A 375 -75.90 80.01 34.99
N GLU A 376 -74.81 80.32 34.29
CA GLU A 376 -74.62 81.61 33.61
C GLU A 376 -75.66 81.83 32.51
N ALA A 377 -76.04 80.79 31.76
CA ALA A 377 -77.10 80.88 30.76
C ALA A 377 -78.46 81.16 31.39
N ILE A 378 -78.76 80.57 32.56
CA ILE A 378 -79.97 80.85 33.34
C ILE A 378 -79.95 82.29 33.87
N GLU A 379 -78.82 82.77 34.38
CA GLU A 379 -78.62 84.15 34.82
C GLU A 379 -78.82 85.15 33.66
N ARG A 380 -78.22 84.88 32.49
CA ARG A 380 -78.40 85.67 31.27
C ARG A 380 -79.86 85.66 30.80
N ALA A 381 -80.56 84.54 30.91
CA ALA A 381 -81.98 84.45 30.62
C ALA A 381 -82.82 85.30 31.59
N ARG A 382 -82.52 85.29 32.89
CA ARG A 382 -83.19 86.14 33.90
C ARG A 382 -82.91 87.62 33.71
N VAL A 383 -81.69 87.99 33.29
CA VAL A 383 -81.36 89.37 32.92
C VAL A 383 -82.09 89.78 31.65
N ALA A 384 -82.18 88.89 30.65
CA ALA A 384 -82.94 89.13 29.44
C ALA A 384 -84.45 89.27 29.72
N GLU A 385 -85.03 88.51 30.64
CA GLU A 385 -86.42 88.66 31.06
C GLU A 385 -86.66 89.98 31.80
N ARG A 386 -85.73 90.41 32.66
CA ARG A 386 -85.80 91.74 33.31
C ARG A 386 -85.74 92.88 32.29
N LEU A 387 -84.85 92.76 31.30
CA LEU A 387 -84.78 93.70 30.18
C LEU A 387 -86.04 93.67 29.32
N ARG A 388 -86.67 92.50 29.11
CA ARG A 388 -87.95 92.39 28.41
C ARG A 388 -89.09 93.04 29.17
N HIS A 389 -89.15 92.90 30.50
CA HIS A 389 -90.14 93.58 31.31
C HIS A 389 -89.93 95.09 31.39
N GLU A 390 -88.69 95.58 31.49
CA GLU A 390 -88.38 97.01 31.38
C GLU A 390 -88.73 97.54 29.98
N GLN A 391 -88.43 96.77 28.93
CA GLN A 391 -88.83 97.11 27.57
C GLN A 391 -90.35 97.10 27.39
N GLU A 392 -91.10 96.19 28.02
CA GLU A 392 -92.56 96.17 28.00
C GLU A 392 -93.17 97.36 28.75
N GLN A 393 -92.58 97.80 29.86
CA GLN A 393 -93.01 99.01 30.55
C GLN A 393 -92.76 100.28 29.70
N LEU A 394 -91.62 100.34 29.01
CA LEU A 394 -91.35 101.38 28.02
C LEU A 394 -92.27 101.26 26.80
N ARG A 395 -92.67 100.04 26.41
CA ARG A 395 -93.57 99.77 25.28
C ARG A 395 -95.01 100.20 25.58
N LEU A 396 -95.48 100.07 26.80
CA LEU A 396 -96.78 100.60 27.23
C LEU A 396 -96.78 102.13 27.30
N GLN A 397 -95.66 102.76 27.67
CA GLN A 397 -95.49 104.22 27.59
C GLN A 397 -95.33 104.70 26.12
N ALA A 398 -94.73 103.88 25.26
CA ALA A 398 -94.55 104.16 23.84
C ALA A 398 -95.82 103.88 23.02
N GLU A 399 -96.69 102.91 23.36
CA GLU A 399 -97.97 102.68 22.68
C GLU A 399 -98.93 103.85 22.87
N GLN A 400 -98.91 104.50 24.04
CA GLN A 400 -99.66 105.74 24.29
C GLN A 400 -99.17 106.94 23.46
N THR A 401 -97.93 106.90 22.96
CA THR A 401 -97.37 107.91 22.05
C THR A 401 -97.37 107.47 20.58
N ALA A 402 -97.39 106.16 20.31
CA ALA A 402 -97.37 105.53 18.99
C ALA A 402 -98.76 105.38 18.35
N GLU A 403 -99.87 105.40 19.11
CA GLU A 403 -101.20 105.62 18.50
C GLU A 403 -101.30 107.00 17.81
N ARG A 404 -100.49 107.99 18.25
CA ARG A 404 -100.36 109.29 17.56
C ARG A 404 -99.38 109.26 16.38
N GLU A 405 -98.45 108.31 16.30
CA GLU A 405 -97.50 108.15 15.18
C GLU A 405 -97.88 107.05 14.16
N ARG A 406 -98.85 106.17 14.48
CA ARG A 406 -99.39 105.15 13.56
C ARG A 406 -100.08 105.76 12.33
N LEU A 407 -100.56 106.99 12.43
CA LEU A 407 -101.04 107.79 11.30
C LEU A 407 -99.92 108.39 10.43
N ARG A 408 -98.64 108.30 10.85
CA ARG A 408 -97.49 108.89 10.13
C ARG A 408 -96.52 107.90 9.51
N ARG A 409 -96.45 106.63 9.96
CA ARG A 409 -95.44 105.67 9.48
C ARG A 409 -95.92 104.60 8.49
N GLU A 410 -97.19 104.60 8.08
CA GLU A 410 -97.59 103.87 6.84
C GLU A 410 -96.91 104.44 5.58
N ALA A 411 -96.24 105.60 5.67
CA ALA A 411 -95.46 106.21 4.59
C ALA A 411 -93.99 105.74 4.49
N GLU A 412 -93.41 105.07 5.50
CA GLU A 412 -91.95 104.79 5.55
C GLU A 412 -91.56 103.31 5.33
N ALA A 413 -92.54 102.43 5.09
CA ALA A 413 -92.33 100.99 4.83
C ALA A 413 -91.68 100.66 3.47
N ALA A 414 -91.21 101.66 2.71
CA ALA A 414 -90.54 101.49 1.42
C ALA A 414 -88.99 101.45 1.50
N GLY A 415 -88.38 101.83 2.62
CA GLY A 415 -86.92 102.05 2.71
C GLY A 415 -86.04 100.83 3.08
N GLU A 416 -86.61 99.77 3.67
CA GLU A 416 -85.79 98.71 4.30
C GLU A 416 -85.34 97.59 3.35
N ARG A 417 -85.82 97.57 2.10
CA ARG A 417 -85.44 96.53 1.12
C ARG A 417 -84.05 96.74 0.49
N ALA A 418 -83.38 97.88 0.73
CA ALA A 418 -82.07 98.18 0.16
C ALA A 418 -80.88 97.70 1.04
N ARG A 419 -81.05 97.56 2.37
CA ARG A 419 -79.94 97.21 3.29
C ARG A 419 -79.61 95.72 3.31
N GLN A 420 -80.53 94.86 2.85
CA GLN A 420 -80.34 93.41 2.81
C GLN A 420 -79.45 92.94 1.63
N ALA A 421 -79.12 93.82 0.67
CA ALA A 421 -78.24 93.50 -0.46
C ALA A 421 -76.74 93.70 -0.16
N GLU A 422 -76.37 94.60 0.76
CA GLU A 422 -74.95 94.86 1.10
C GLU A 422 -74.35 93.82 2.06
N GLU A 423 -75.15 93.26 2.98
CA GLU A 423 -74.71 92.18 3.88
C GLU A 423 -74.42 90.86 3.15
N ALA A 424 -75.07 90.62 2.00
CA ALA A 424 -74.81 89.45 1.16
C ALA A 424 -73.42 89.51 0.49
N VAL A 425 -72.98 90.69 0.06
CA VAL A 425 -71.66 90.89 -0.57
C VAL A 425 -70.52 90.83 0.45
N ALA A 426 -70.76 91.25 1.69
CA ALA A 426 -69.77 91.17 2.78
C ALA A 426 -69.50 89.71 3.21
N ARG A 427 -70.51 88.83 3.19
CA ARG A 427 -70.34 87.40 3.48
C ARG A 427 -69.56 86.65 2.41
N GLU A 428 -69.70 87.04 1.14
CA GLU A 428 -68.98 86.39 0.05
C GLU A 428 -67.47 86.73 0.05
N ARG A 429 -67.09 87.95 0.44
CA ARG A 429 -65.67 88.33 0.60
C ARG A 429 -64.97 87.59 1.74
N LEU A 430 -65.64 87.42 2.88
CA LEU A 430 -65.11 86.66 4.02
C LEU A 430 -64.90 85.18 3.72
N MET A 431 -65.77 84.57 2.90
CA MET A 431 -65.61 83.17 2.49
C MET A 431 -64.40 82.98 1.57
N ARG A 432 -64.14 83.91 0.65
CA ARG A 432 -62.96 83.84 -0.23
C ARG A 432 -61.65 84.07 0.53
N GLU A 433 -61.62 85.00 1.48
CA GLU A 433 -60.43 85.20 2.34
C GLU A 433 -60.17 83.99 3.25
N ALA A 434 -61.21 83.33 3.75
CA ALA A 434 -61.08 82.12 4.54
C ALA A 434 -60.58 80.92 3.70
N GLU A 435 -61.02 80.79 2.45
CA GLU A 435 -60.53 79.77 1.52
C GLU A 435 -59.05 80.00 1.16
N GLU A 436 -58.65 81.23 0.82
CA GLU A 436 -57.24 81.55 0.55
C GLU A 436 -56.33 81.32 1.77
N ALA A 437 -56.80 81.63 2.98
CA ALA A 437 -56.07 81.32 4.21
C ALA A 437 -55.94 79.80 4.43
N GLY A 438 -56.99 79.03 4.12
CA GLY A 438 -56.98 77.57 4.16
C GLY A 438 -56.00 76.95 3.16
N GLU A 439 -55.88 77.51 1.95
CA GLU A 439 -54.92 77.03 0.95
C GLU A 439 -53.47 77.32 1.33
N ARG A 440 -53.18 78.51 1.87
CA ARG A 440 -51.84 78.84 2.39
C ARG A 440 -51.44 77.93 3.55
N ALA A 441 -52.38 77.59 4.43
CA ALA A 441 -52.14 76.64 5.53
C ALA A 441 -51.78 75.24 4.99
N ARG A 442 -52.55 74.72 4.02
CA ARG A 442 -52.28 73.41 3.39
C ARG A 442 -50.96 73.40 2.63
N GLN A 443 -50.58 74.50 1.97
CA GLN A 443 -49.27 74.62 1.31
C GLN A 443 -48.13 74.58 2.34
N SER A 444 -48.24 75.31 3.45
CA SER A 444 -47.24 75.28 4.52
C SER A 444 -47.11 73.90 5.18
N GLU A 445 -48.20 73.15 5.28
CA GLU A 445 -48.21 71.79 5.82
C GLU A 445 -47.55 70.80 4.86
N ARG A 446 -47.80 70.93 3.55
CA ARG A 446 -47.11 70.12 2.52
C ARG A 446 -45.60 70.38 2.53
N GLU A 447 -45.18 71.63 2.64
CA GLU A 447 -43.75 71.97 2.73
C GLU A 447 -43.08 71.40 3.99
N ARG A 448 -43.77 71.39 5.14
CA ARG A 448 -43.27 70.74 6.36
C ARG A 448 -43.13 69.23 6.18
N LEU A 449 -44.15 68.57 5.61
CA LEU A 449 -44.10 67.13 5.35
C LEU A 449 -42.98 66.76 4.35
N GLU A 450 -42.74 67.58 3.33
CA GLU A 450 -41.62 67.39 2.41
C GLU A 450 -40.27 67.60 3.09
N GLN A 451 -40.14 68.58 3.98
CA GLN A 451 -38.92 68.79 4.77
C GLN A 451 -38.65 67.62 5.72
N ASP A 452 -39.68 67.11 6.40
CA ASP A 452 -39.57 65.95 7.27
C ASP A 452 -39.21 64.68 6.48
N ARG A 453 -39.80 64.50 5.29
CA ARG A 453 -39.43 63.40 4.39
C ARG A 453 -37.97 63.47 3.97
N ARG A 454 -37.46 64.65 3.63
CA ARG A 454 -36.04 64.86 3.29
C ARG A 454 -35.11 64.61 4.48
N ARG A 455 -35.52 64.97 5.69
CA ARG A 455 -34.74 64.66 6.92
C ARG A 455 -34.65 63.16 7.15
N LEU A 456 -35.77 62.44 7.04
CA LEU A 456 -35.78 60.98 7.19
C LEU A 456 -34.96 60.28 6.10
N GLU A 457 -35.06 60.73 4.85
CA GLU A 457 -34.23 60.21 3.74
C GLU A 457 -32.73 60.45 4.01
N ALA A 458 -32.35 61.65 4.50
CA ALA A 458 -30.98 61.96 4.87
C ALA A 458 -30.47 61.10 6.04
N GLU A 459 -31.27 60.92 7.09
CA GLU A 459 -30.94 60.05 8.22
C GLU A 459 -30.76 58.59 7.78
N GLN A 460 -31.63 58.08 6.91
CA GLN A 460 -31.52 56.74 6.35
C GLN A 460 -30.25 56.58 5.50
N THR A 461 -29.87 57.60 4.71
CA THR A 461 -28.60 57.56 3.97
C THR A 461 -27.39 57.57 4.89
N ALA A 462 -27.40 58.39 5.96
CA ALA A 462 -26.33 58.42 6.94
C ALA A 462 -26.19 57.08 7.69
N GLN A 463 -27.31 56.45 8.05
CA GLN A 463 -27.30 55.11 8.66
C GLN A 463 -26.74 54.05 7.71
N ARG A 464 -27.11 54.10 6.43
CA ARG A 464 -26.56 53.17 5.41
C ARG A 464 -25.05 53.38 5.24
N GLU A 465 -24.58 54.61 5.17
CA GLU A 465 -23.15 54.92 5.08
C GLU A 465 -22.39 54.46 6.33
N GLN A 466 -22.97 54.62 7.52
CA GLN A 466 -22.37 54.12 8.76
C GLN A 466 -22.26 52.59 8.75
N LEU A 467 -23.31 51.88 8.34
CA LEU A 467 -23.29 50.41 8.23
C LEU A 467 -22.27 49.93 7.19
N VAL A 468 -22.10 50.65 6.06
CA VAL A 468 -21.06 50.33 5.07
C VAL A 468 -19.66 50.49 5.67
N ARG A 469 -19.39 51.59 6.38
CA ARG A 469 -18.10 51.81 7.05
C ARG A 469 -17.80 50.77 8.13
N GLU A 470 -18.81 50.38 8.90
CA GLU A 470 -18.67 49.32 9.91
C GLU A 470 -18.40 47.96 9.26
N ALA A 471 -19.08 47.65 8.15
CA ALA A 471 -18.86 46.44 7.38
C ALA A 471 -17.45 46.41 6.73
N GLU A 472 -16.98 47.53 6.19
CA GLU A 472 -15.61 47.65 5.65
C GLU A 472 -14.56 47.47 6.75
N ALA A 473 -14.73 48.13 7.91
CA ALA A 473 -13.83 47.97 9.05
C ALA A 473 -13.85 46.54 9.62
N ALA A 474 -14.99 45.85 9.57
CA ALA A 474 -15.08 44.44 9.93
C ALA A 474 -14.35 43.54 8.91
N ALA A 475 -14.47 43.84 7.62
CA ALA A 475 -13.77 43.12 6.56
C ALA A 475 -12.24 43.30 6.64
N GLU A 476 -11.76 44.50 6.96
CA GLU A 476 -10.32 44.74 7.18
C GLU A 476 -9.79 43.98 8.39
N ARG A 477 -10.53 43.96 9.51
CA ARG A 477 -10.17 43.15 10.69
C ARG A 477 -10.13 41.65 10.36
N ALA A 478 -11.04 41.16 9.52
CA ALA A 478 -11.04 39.78 9.06
C ALA A 478 -9.79 39.46 8.23
N ARG A 479 -9.40 40.33 7.29
CA ARG A 479 -8.17 40.17 6.50
C ARG A 479 -6.90 40.20 7.36
N GLN A 480 -6.83 41.09 8.36
CA GLN A 480 -5.70 41.11 9.29
C GLN A 480 -5.62 39.82 10.12
N ALA A 481 -6.77 39.32 10.62
CA ALA A 481 -6.81 38.06 11.34
C ALA A 481 -6.41 36.86 10.47
N GLU A 482 -6.75 36.88 9.18
CA GLU A 482 -6.32 35.86 8.21
C GLU A 482 -4.80 35.91 7.98
N GLN A 483 -4.23 37.10 7.74
CA GLN A 483 -2.78 37.27 7.62
C GLN A 483 -2.01 36.84 8.88
N GLU A 484 -2.57 37.10 10.07
CA GLU A 484 -1.98 36.62 11.33
C GLU A 484 -2.05 35.09 11.46
N ARG A 485 -3.14 34.47 11.01
CA ARG A 485 -3.25 32.99 10.95
C ARG A 485 -2.21 32.42 10.00
N GLU A 486 -2.05 32.98 8.80
CA GLU A 486 -1.04 32.56 7.84
C GLU A 486 0.37 32.69 8.40
N ARG A 487 0.73 33.84 9.01
CA ARG A 487 2.03 34.04 9.66
C ARG A 487 2.24 33.08 10.83
N ALA A 488 1.22 32.87 11.65
CA ALA A 488 1.28 31.91 12.75
C ALA A 488 1.56 30.51 12.23
N GLU A 489 0.95 30.15 11.12
CA GLU A 489 1.09 28.82 10.56
C GLU A 489 2.40 28.62 9.80
N GLN A 490 2.88 29.62 9.06
CA GLN A 490 4.25 29.63 8.53
C GLN A 490 5.28 29.42 9.66
N ARG A 491 5.08 30.06 10.82
CA ARG A 491 5.91 29.80 12.01
C ARG A 491 5.76 28.37 12.54
N ARG A 492 4.57 27.75 12.43
CA ARG A 492 4.35 26.35 12.82
C ARG A 492 5.12 25.41 11.89
N ILE A 493 4.97 25.59 10.58
CA ILE A 493 5.67 24.81 9.56
C ILE A 493 7.19 24.97 9.73
N ALA A 494 7.68 26.20 9.92
CA ALA A 494 9.11 26.44 10.16
C ALA A 494 9.63 25.73 11.44
N ALA A 495 8.84 25.75 12.53
CA ALA A 495 9.21 25.06 13.77
C ALA A 495 9.16 23.53 13.63
N GLU A 496 8.24 23.00 12.84
CA GLU A 496 8.15 21.57 12.53
C GLU A 496 9.31 21.11 11.64
N ALA A 497 9.65 21.88 10.60
CA ALA A 497 10.83 21.63 9.78
C ALA A 497 12.15 21.74 10.55
N ALA A 498 12.22 22.62 11.56
CA ALA A 498 13.37 22.68 12.46
C ALA A 498 13.43 21.44 13.39
N ALA A 499 12.28 20.98 13.88
CA ALA A 499 12.20 19.78 14.71
C ALA A 499 12.53 18.50 13.90
N ALA A 500 12.09 18.41 12.64
CA ALA A 500 12.43 17.33 11.73
C ALA A 500 13.93 17.25 11.49
N ARG A 501 14.58 18.38 11.16
CA ARG A 501 16.05 18.47 11.04
C ARG A 501 16.76 18.04 12.33
N GLY A 502 16.25 18.44 13.49
CA GLY A 502 16.80 17.99 14.77
C GLY A 502 16.70 16.47 15.01
N ARG A 503 15.63 15.82 14.51
CA ARG A 503 15.50 14.35 14.57
C ARG A 503 16.46 13.66 13.61
N GLU A 504 16.56 14.15 12.37
CA GLU A 504 17.51 13.65 11.38
C GLU A 504 18.95 13.76 11.90
N GLU A 505 19.32 14.90 12.50
CA GLU A 505 20.65 15.06 13.12
C GLU A 505 20.87 14.10 14.30
N ALA A 506 19.83 13.82 15.10
CA ALA A 506 19.92 12.86 16.21
C ALA A 506 20.06 11.42 15.70
N GLU A 507 19.31 11.03 14.67
CA GLU A 507 19.43 9.74 14.00
C GLU A 507 20.80 9.56 13.35
N GLN A 508 21.32 10.59 12.69
CA GLN A 508 22.68 10.58 12.14
C GLN A 508 23.73 10.41 13.24
N ARG A 509 23.56 11.06 14.39
CA ARG A 509 24.46 10.87 15.54
C ARG A 509 24.39 9.45 16.10
N LEU A 510 23.20 8.87 16.21
CA LEU A 510 23.02 7.50 16.68
C LEU A 510 23.63 6.50 15.68
N ALA A 511 23.41 6.69 14.38
CA ALA A 511 24.01 5.87 13.34
C ALA A 511 25.55 5.97 13.36
N ALA A 512 26.11 7.17 13.56
CA ALA A 512 27.54 7.36 13.73
C ALA A 512 28.10 6.66 14.98
N GLN A 513 27.36 6.66 16.10
CA GLN A 513 27.74 5.92 17.30
C GLN A 513 27.74 4.41 17.06
N GLN A 514 26.69 3.87 16.43
CA GLN A 514 26.62 2.45 16.08
C GLN A 514 27.72 2.03 15.11
N ALA A 515 28.06 2.89 14.15
CA ALA A 515 29.19 2.65 13.24
C ALA A 515 30.53 2.59 13.99
N ALA A 516 30.74 3.50 14.94
CA ALA A 516 31.93 3.51 15.79
C ALA A 516 32.00 2.28 16.72
N GLU A 517 30.86 1.80 17.25
CA GLU A 517 30.80 0.56 18.04
C GLU A 517 31.14 -0.66 17.19
N ARG A 518 30.55 -0.80 15.99
CA ARG A 518 30.88 -1.89 15.06
C ARG A 518 32.36 -1.88 14.66
N GLU A 519 32.95 -0.71 14.49
CA GLU A 519 34.38 -0.59 14.21
C GLU A 519 35.25 -1.05 15.40
N ARG A 520 34.84 -0.73 16.64
CA ARG A 520 35.50 -1.22 17.86
C ARG A 520 35.38 -2.73 17.99
N GLU A 521 34.19 -3.30 17.79
CA GLU A 521 33.96 -4.75 17.82
C GLU A 521 34.79 -5.44 16.73
N ALA A 522 34.83 -4.89 15.52
CA ALA A 522 35.65 -5.43 14.44
C ALA A 522 37.15 -5.34 14.76
N ALA A 523 37.61 -4.28 15.41
CA ALA A 523 38.99 -4.15 15.87
C ALA A 523 39.32 -5.16 16.98
N GLU A 524 38.39 -5.43 17.89
CA GLU A 524 38.54 -6.44 18.95
C GLU A 524 38.59 -7.85 18.37
N LEU A 525 37.71 -8.18 17.42
CA LEU A 525 37.73 -9.47 16.72
C LEU A 525 39.04 -9.66 15.94
N ARG A 526 39.57 -8.60 15.30
CA ARG A 526 40.89 -8.64 14.64
C ARG A 526 42.01 -8.89 15.64
N ARG A 527 41.93 -8.29 16.83
CA ARG A 527 42.91 -8.52 17.90
C ARG A 527 42.86 -9.97 18.40
N ILE A 528 41.66 -10.50 18.67
CA ILE A 528 41.48 -11.91 19.09
C ILE A 528 42.01 -12.86 18.02
N ALA A 529 41.68 -12.62 16.75
CA ALA A 529 42.18 -13.43 15.64
C ALA A 529 43.72 -13.36 15.51
N ALA A 530 44.33 -12.19 15.76
CA ALA A 530 45.78 -12.05 15.76
C ALA A 530 46.42 -12.80 16.95
N GLU A 531 45.82 -12.74 18.14
CA GLU A 531 46.27 -13.49 19.32
C GLU A 531 46.20 -15.01 19.06
N GLN A 532 45.10 -15.51 18.49
CA GLN A 532 44.95 -16.90 18.08
C GLN A 532 45.96 -17.33 17.02
N ALA A 533 46.26 -16.48 16.04
CA ALA A 533 47.28 -16.78 15.03
C ALA A 533 48.68 -16.91 15.65
N VAL A 534 49.01 -16.08 16.64
CA VAL A 534 50.28 -16.20 17.39
C VAL A 534 50.32 -17.49 18.21
N GLU A 535 49.20 -17.89 18.83
CA GLU A 535 49.11 -19.14 19.58
C GLU A 535 49.27 -20.36 18.67
N GLN A 536 48.58 -20.38 17.52
CA GLN A 536 48.75 -21.44 16.51
C GLN A 536 50.20 -21.52 15.99
N GLN A 537 50.87 -20.38 15.81
CA GLN A 537 52.29 -20.37 15.44
C GLN A 537 53.18 -20.95 16.53
N ARG A 538 52.88 -20.70 17.82
CA ARG A 538 53.61 -21.29 18.95
C ARG A 538 53.40 -22.79 19.02
N GLU A 539 52.16 -23.26 18.90
CA GLU A 539 51.84 -24.69 18.86
C GLU A 539 52.53 -25.39 17.69
N ALA A 540 52.48 -24.79 16.49
CA ALA A 540 53.19 -25.31 15.33
C ALA A 540 54.71 -25.37 15.55
N ALA A 541 55.30 -24.35 16.19
CA ALA A 541 56.72 -24.35 16.55
C ALA A 541 57.07 -25.42 17.59
N GLU A 542 56.21 -25.66 18.58
CA GLU A 542 56.40 -26.74 19.55
C GLU A 542 56.29 -28.12 18.90
N LEU A 543 55.31 -28.34 18.02
CA LEU A 543 55.18 -29.59 17.26
C LEU A 543 56.41 -29.85 16.39
N LEU A 544 56.95 -28.82 15.73
CA LEU A 544 58.19 -28.92 14.97
C LEU A 544 59.39 -29.25 15.87
N ARG A 545 59.44 -28.68 17.08
CA ARG A 545 60.50 -28.99 18.05
C ARG A 545 60.41 -30.45 18.54
N ILE A 546 59.21 -30.92 18.87
CA ILE A 546 58.98 -32.33 19.27
C ILE A 546 59.38 -33.27 18.13
N ALA A 547 58.99 -32.96 16.89
CA ALA A 547 59.37 -33.75 15.72
C ALA A 547 60.89 -33.78 15.51
N ALA A 548 61.59 -32.65 15.73
CA ALA A 548 63.05 -32.58 15.66
C ALA A 548 63.72 -33.39 16.78
N GLU A 549 63.19 -33.37 18.00
CA GLU A 549 63.67 -34.19 19.11
C GLU A 549 63.50 -35.70 18.80
N GLN A 550 62.33 -36.11 18.30
CA GLN A 550 62.08 -37.48 17.86
C GLN A 550 63.02 -37.90 16.72
N ALA A 551 63.25 -37.03 15.74
CA ALA A 551 64.20 -37.30 14.66
C ALA A 551 65.62 -37.52 15.21
N ALA A 552 66.08 -36.67 16.14
CA ALA A 552 67.38 -36.84 16.79
C ALA A 552 67.47 -38.13 17.62
N GLU A 553 66.39 -38.53 18.29
CA GLU A 553 66.33 -39.82 19.00
C GLU A 553 66.41 -41.01 18.04
N THR A 554 65.70 -40.96 16.91
CA THR A 554 65.79 -42.01 15.89
C THR A 554 67.20 -42.10 15.29
N GLU A 555 67.87 -40.96 15.05
CA GLU A 555 69.25 -40.95 14.58
C GLU A 555 70.22 -41.55 15.62
N ARG A 556 70.03 -41.23 16.91
CA ARG A 556 70.81 -41.83 18.00
C ARG A 556 70.58 -43.34 18.08
N ALA A 557 69.32 -43.79 17.96
CA ALA A 557 68.97 -45.21 17.96
C ALA A 557 69.60 -45.94 16.77
N LEU A 558 69.60 -45.33 15.58
CA LEU A 558 70.27 -45.87 14.40
C LEU A 558 71.78 -45.99 14.61
N ARG A 559 72.44 -44.95 15.14
CA ARG A 559 73.89 -45.00 15.46
C ARG A 559 74.22 -46.08 16.49
N LEU A 560 73.38 -46.24 17.51
CA LEU A 560 73.55 -47.32 18.49
C LEU A 560 73.40 -48.69 17.82
N ALA A 561 72.37 -48.89 17.00
CA ALA A 561 72.17 -50.12 16.25
C ALA A 561 73.32 -50.43 15.28
N GLU A 562 73.87 -49.42 14.61
CA GLU A 562 75.07 -49.55 13.77
C GLU A 562 76.30 -49.93 14.59
N SER A 563 76.49 -49.32 15.77
CA SER A 563 77.60 -49.67 16.66
C SER A 563 77.48 -51.10 17.21
N GLU A 564 76.27 -51.55 17.53
CA GLU A 564 76.00 -52.93 17.94
C GLU A 564 76.23 -53.93 16.80
N ARG A 565 75.83 -53.59 15.57
CA ARG A 565 76.14 -54.40 14.39
C ARG A 565 77.64 -54.49 14.15
N ALA A 566 78.37 -53.37 14.24
CA ALA A 566 79.82 -53.36 14.11
C ALA A 566 80.53 -54.17 15.21
N LEU A 567 79.99 -54.19 16.43
CA LEU A 567 80.48 -55.06 17.51
C LEU A 567 80.20 -56.53 17.20
N ARG A 568 78.99 -56.89 16.74
CA ARG A 568 78.66 -58.26 16.34
C ARG A 568 79.50 -58.75 15.17
N GLU A 569 79.75 -57.92 14.17
CA GLU A 569 80.62 -58.26 13.04
C GLU A 569 82.06 -58.48 13.49
N LYS A 570 82.57 -57.70 14.45
CA LYS A 570 83.88 -57.92 15.06
C LYS A 570 83.91 -59.21 15.89
N GLU A 571 82.86 -59.51 16.64
CA GLU A 571 82.73 -60.77 17.40
C GLU A 571 82.62 -61.98 16.47
N GLU A 572 81.85 -61.88 15.38
CA GLU A 572 81.72 -62.91 14.35
C GLU A 572 83.04 -63.11 13.59
N ALA A 573 83.75 -62.04 13.22
CA ALA A 573 85.07 -62.13 12.62
C ALA A 573 86.08 -62.83 13.55
N ALA A 574 86.06 -62.50 14.85
CA ALA A 574 86.87 -63.18 15.87
C ALA A 574 86.45 -64.64 16.10
N ALA A 575 85.16 -64.97 15.92
CA ALA A 575 84.65 -66.33 16.02
C ALA A 575 85.00 -67.20 14.79
N ILE A 576 85.06 -66.59 13.60
CA ILE A 576 85.49 -67.25 12.35
C ILE A 576 86.97 -67.63 12.41
N GLU A 577 87.82 -66.84 13.06
CA GLU A 577 89.25 -67.15 13.24
C GLU A 577 89.51 -68.33 14.20
N ARG A 578 88.49 -68.79 14.96
CA ARG A 578 88.62 -69.84 16.00
C ARG A 578 87.95 -71.18 15.68
N ARG A 579 87.56 -71.47 14.43
CA ARG A 579 86.91 -72.75 14.10
C ARG A 579 87.81 -73.76 13.36
N PRO A 580 88.14 -74.92 13.96
CA PRO A 580 88.77 -76.03 13.26
C PRO A 580 87.77 -76.82 12.42
N LYS A 581 88.23 -77.26 11.23
CA LYS A 581 87.54 -78.09 10.24
C LYS A 581 86.97 -79.38 10.86
N ARG A 582 85.70 -79.69 10.61
CA ARG A 582 85.18 -81.07 10.55
C ARG A 582 83.86 -81.18 9.78
N GLN A 583 83.67 -82.38 9.26
CA GLN A 583 82.86 -82.83 8.13
C GLN A 583 81.40 -83.21 8.53
N PRO A 584 80.55 -83.62 7.55
CA PRO A 584 79.10 -83.52 7.59
C PRO A 584 78.41 -84.80 8.09
N GLU A 585 77.13 -84.73 8.50
CA GLU A 585 76.14 -85.81 8.29
C GLU A 585 74.71 -85.47 8.79
N ARG A 586 73.71 -85.86 7.97
CA ARG A 586 72.41 -86.52 8.28
C ARG A 586 71.18 -85.77 8.89
N LYS A 587 70.12 -85.77 8.06
CA LYS A 587 68.72 -86.27 8.22
C LYS A 587 67.86 -85.95 9.47
N GLY A 588 66.62 -85.53 9.18
CA GLY A 588 65.40 -85.65 9.99
C GLY A 588 64.91 -84.30 10.54
N LYS A 589 63.63 -83.99 10.81
CA LYS A 589 62.31 -84.64 10.71
C LYS A 589 61.34 -83.60 11.33
N THR A 590 60.25 -83.20 10.65
CA THR A 590 59.10 -82.42 11.19
C THR A 590 58.48 -83.12 12.43
N PRO A 591 57.73 -82.48 13.38
CA PRO A 591 56.45 -81.77 13.09
C PRO A 591 55.89 -80.72 14.11
N ARG A 592 54.73 -80.12 13.74
CA ARG A 592 53.53 -79.78 14.55
C ARG A 592 53.44 -78.49 15.42
N LYS A 593 52.38 -77.72 15.11
CA LYS A 593 51.24 -77.25 15.97
C LYS A 593 51.47 -76.14 17.00
N GLN A 594 50.73 -75.02 16.86
CA GLN A 594 49.95 -74.29 17.90
C GLN A 594 49.39 -72.98 17.29
N GLU A 595 48.07 -72.87 17.10
CA GLU A 595 47.05 -72.32 18.03
C GLU A 595 46.86 -70.79 17.87
N GLN A 596 45.74 -70.42 17.23
CA GLN A 596 45.01 -69.17 17.49
C GLN A 596 44.34 -69.25 18.87
N PRO A 597 43.95 -68.10 19.45
CA PRO A 597 42.50 -67.84 19.47
C PRO A 597 42.09 -66.38 19.18
N PRO A 598 40.80 -66.15 18.86
CA PRO A 598 40.20 -64.85 18.58
C PRO A 598 39.67 -64.14 19.83
N VAL A 599 39.75 -62.81 19.87
CA VAL A 599 39.12 -61.94 20.88
C VAL A 599 37.79 -61.43 20.34
N GLN A 600 36.70 -61.75 21.05
CA GLN A 600 35.35 -61.22 20.83
C GLN A 600 35.16 -59.84 21.51
N PRO A 601 34.16 -59.04 21.07
CA PRO A 601 33.88 -57.72 21.62
C PRO A 601 33.01 -57.78 22.89
N GLU A 602 33.33 -56.91 23.84
CA GLU A 602 32.67 -56.76 25.14
C GLU A 602 31.44 -55.84 25.05
N MET A 603 30.38 -56.22 25.76
CA MET A 603 29.09 -55.56 25.78
C MET A 603 29.02 -54.36 26.75
N LEU A 604 28.03 -53.51 26.46
CA LEU A 604 27.32 -52.54 27.30
C LEU A 604 27.26 -52.84 28.81
N PRO A 605 26.96 -51.80 29.62
CA PRO A 605 25.70 -51.90 30.36
C PRO A 605 24.78 -50.67 30.22
N ALA A 606 23.50 -51.01 30.29
CA ALA A 606 22.34 -50.14 30.28
C ALA A 606 22.25 -49.25 31.53
N VAL A 607 21.73 -48.03 31.35
CA VAL A 607 21.02 -47.30 32.40
C VAL A 607 19.60 -47.05 31.93
N THR A 608 18.69 -47.49 32.78
CA THR A 608 17.23 -47.48 32.73
C THR A 608 16.62 -46.14 33.16
N ALA A 609 15.35 -45.96 32.78
CA ALA A 609 14.37 -44.93 33.17
C ALA A 609 14.48 -43.61 32.40
N SER A 610 13.42 -43.02 31.86
CA SER A 610 12.07 -42.89 32.42
C SER A 610 11.00 -42.76 31.34
N ALA A 611 9.86 -43.38 31.60
CA ALA A 611 8.64 -43.32 30.80
C ALA A 611 7.74 -42.15 31.25
N GLY A 612 7.06 -41.54 30.29
CA GLY A 612 5.92 -40.63 30.50
C GLY A 612 5.25 -40.39 29.15
N SER A 613 4.36 -41.29 28.73
CA SER A 613 2.90 -41.20 28.87
C SER A 613 2.26 -40.08 28.03
N VAL A 614 1.83 -40.47 26.82
CA VAL A 614 0.66 -39.89 26.15
C VAL A 614 -0.54 -40.73 26.62
N PRO A 615 -1.70 -40.13 26.95
CA PRO A 615 -2.82 -40.37 26.05
C PRO A 615 -3.82 -39.18 25.92
N ALA A 616 -4.57 -39.26 24.82
CA ALA A 616 -5.98 -38.89 24.69
C ALA A 616 -6.38 -37.40 24.55
N THR A 617 -6.73 -37.06 23.31
CA THR A 617 -8.07 -36.61 22.87
C THR A 617 -8.99 -35.83 23.83
N ALA A 618 -9.56 -34.76 23.26
CA ALA A 618 -10.89 -34.18 23.47
C ALA A 618 -10.94 -32.82 24.19
N ALA A 619 -11.18 -31.75 23.41
CA ALA A 619 -12.16 -30.69 23.72
C ALA A 619 -12.23 -29.70 22.54
N GLY A 620 -13.02 -30.05 21.52
CA GLY A 620 -13.50 -29.06 20.56
C GLY A 620 -14.46 -28.10 21.27
N LYS A 621 -14.15 -26.80 21.26
CA LYS A 621 -15.14 -25.76 21.57
C LYS A 621 -15.94 -25.50 20.31
N GLY A 622 -17.12 -26.11 20.27
CA GLY A 622 -18.15 -25.84 19.27
C GLY A 622 -18.54 -24.37 19.27
N ARG A 623 -18.39 -23.74 18.10
CA ARG A 623 -19.11 -22.52 17.75
C ARG A 623 -20.55 -22.95 17.41
N PRO A 624 -21.60 -22.38 18.04
CA PRO A 624 -22.96 -22.73 17.68
C PRO A 624 -23.22 -22.31 16.22
N ALA A 625 -23.82 -23.23 15.46
CA ALA A 625 -24.30 -22.98 14.12
C ALA A 625 -25.32 -21.82 14.13
N PRO A 626 -25.26 -20.88 13.17
CA PRO A 626 -26.35 -19.95 12.95
C PRO A 626 -27.57 -20.76 12.48
N GLN A 627 -28.71 -20.53 13.15
CA GLN A 627 -29.98 -21.05 12.72
C GLN A 627 -30.25 -20.56 11.30
N VAL A 628 -30.46 -21.50 10.38
CA VAL A 628 -31.01 -21.21 9.07
C VAL A 628 -32.47 -20.85 9.30
N SER A 629 -32.79 -19.57 9.25
CA SER A 629 -34.16 -19.11 9.06
C SER A 629 -34.57 -19.40 7.62
N ASP A 630 -35.76 -19.98 7.42
CA ASP A 630 -36.33 -20.39 6.13
C ASP A 630 -36.66 -19.22 5.18
N GLU A 631 -36.15 -18.02 5.43
CA GLU A 631 -36.25 -16.88 4.52
C GLU A 631 -34.87 -16.25 4.29
N PRO A 632 -34.19 -16.57 3.17
CA PRO A 632 -32.82 -16.09 2.87
C PRO A 632 -32.70 -14.57 2.68
N PHE A 633 -33.80 -13.82 2.84
CA PHE A 633 -33.85 -12.36 2.73
C PHE A 633 -34.43 -11.66 3.97
N ALA A 634 -34.75 -12.37 5.06
CA ALA A 634 -35.35 -11.75 6.24
C ALA A 634 -34.41 -10.72 6.88
N ASP A 635 -33.12 -11.04 7.01
CA ASP A 635 -32.11 -10.12 7.53
C ASP A 635 -31.86 -8.94 6.58
N PHE A 636 -31.87 -9.17 5.26
CA PHE A 636 -31.75 -8.10 4.28
C PHE A 636 -32.96 -7.16 4.30
N ARG A 637 -34.18 -7.70 4.41
CA ARG A 637 -35.41 -6.91 4.55
C ARG A 637 -35.37 -6.11 5.85
N ALA A 638 -34.95 -6.70 6.97
CA ALA A 638 -34.85 -5.99 8.26
C ALA A 638 -33.80 -4.86 8.26
N VAL A 639 -32.72 -5.01 7.48
CA VAL A 639 -31.69 -3.97 7.29
C VAL A 639 -32.21 -2.85 6.38
N VAL A 640 -32.93 -3.18 5.29
CA VAL A 640 -33.49 -2.22 4.33
C VAL A 640 -34.74 -1.50 4.88
N SER A 641 -35.57 -2.17 5.69
CA SER A 641 -36.77 -1.59 6.29
C SER A 641 -36.51 -0.82 7.59
N GLY A 642 -35.25 -0.75 8.05
CA GLY A 642 -34.87 0.01 9.26
C GLY A 642 -35.32 -0.62 10.58
N THR A 643 -35.76 -1.87 10.58
CA THR A 643 -36.27 -2.57 11.77
C THR A 643 -35.19 -3.29 12.57
N SER A 644 -34.01 -3.54 11.97
CA SER A 644 -32.85 -4.09 12.67
C SER A 644 -32.14 -3.04 13.56
N ILE A 645 -31.59 -3.49 14.69
CA ILE A 645 -30.82 -2.66 15.63
C ILE A 645 -29.51 -2.16 14.98
N ASP A 646 -29.01 -2.87 13.97
CA ASP A 646 -27.76 -2.56 13.24
C ASP A 646 -28.00 -1.87 11.89
N SER A 647 -29.21 -1.37 11.61
CA SER A 647 -29.51 -0.70 10.33
C SER A 647 -28.76 0.63 10.19
N ILE A 648 -27.93 0.73 9.15
CA ILE A 648 -27.17 1.94 8.76
C ILE A 648 -28.10 3.16 8.54
N PHE A 649 -29.37 2.93 8.19
CA PHE A 649 -30.36 3.99 7.98
C PHE A 649 -30.85 4.65 9.28
N LYS A 650 -30.50 4.11 10.47
CA LYS A 650 -30.85 4.71 11.77
C LYS A 650 -29.91 5.84 12.20
N LEU A 651 -28.69 5.87 11.64
CA LEU A 651 -27.67 6.87 11.98
C LEU A 651 -27.65 8.07 11.03
N MET A 652 -28.48 8.08 9.98
CA MET A 652 -28.68 9.24 9.12
C MET A 652 -30.17 9.49 8.89
N PRO A 653 -30.79 10.47 9.59
CA PRO A 653 -32.13 10.88 9.22
C PRO A 653 -32.07 11.48 7.81
N ILE A 654 -32.86 10.93 6.89
CA ILE A 654 -32.96 11.36 5.48
C ILE A 654 -33.29 12.87 5.38
N THR A 655 -33.80 13.49 6.46
CA THR A 655 -34.05 14.92 6.57
C THR A 655 -32.78 15.79 6.67
N SER A 656 -31.60 15.21 6.93
CA SER A 656 -30.34 15.93 7.12
C SER A 656 -29.56 16.22 5.82
N TRP A 657 -29.90 15.56 4.71
CA TRP A 657 -29.31 15.81 3.38
C TRP A 657 -30.21 16.61 2.44
N ALA A 658 -31.48 16.80 2.80
CA ALA A 658 -32.34 17.73 2.10
C ALA A 658 -31.91 19.15 2.47
N ARG A 659 -31.18 19.84 1.57
CA ARG A 659 -31.06 21.30 1.63
C ARG A 659 -32.49 21.85 1.77
N PRO A 660 -32.80 22.70 2.77
CA PRO A 660 -34.07 23.41 2.76
C PRO A 660 -34.09 24.23 1.47
N GLU A 661 -34.92 23.81 0.51
CA GLU A 661 -35.16 24.60 -0.69
C GLU A 661 -35.62 25.98 -0.21
N ARG A 662 -34.94 27.03 -0.70
CA ARG A 662 -35.48 28.39 -0.58
C ARG A 662 -36.93 28.33 -1.07
N PRO A 663 -37.89 28.97 -0.37
CA PRO A 663 -39.26 29.03 -0.86
C PRO A 663 -39.22 29.58 -2.28
N ARG A 664 -39.56 28.72 -3.24
CA ARG A 664 -39.68 29.14 -4.64
C ARG A 664 -40.77 30.21 -4.66
N PRO A 665 -40.57 31.33 -5.37
CA PRO A 665 -41.67 32.26 -5.63
C PRO A 665 -42.79 31.45 -6.25
N VAL A 666 -44.02 31.69 -5.79
CA VAL A 666 -45.23 31.02 -6.26
C VAL A 666 -45.27 31.18 -7.78
N GLU A 667 -45.00 30.09 -8.51
CA GLU A 667 -45.15 30.01 -9.96
C GLU A 667 -46.61 30.40 -10.25
N THR A 668 -46.78 31.51 -10.97
CA THR A 668 -48.09 31.91 -11.45
C THR A 668 -48.60 30.83 -12.40
N THR A 669 -49.89 30.52 -12.31
CA THR A 669 -50.58 29.53 -13.17
C THR A 669 -50.27 29.72 -14.66
N ASP A 670 -49.94 30.94 -15.06
CA ASP A 670 -49.57 31.33 -16.42
C ASP A 670 -48.27 30.67 -16.91
N GLU A 671 -47.26 30.45 -16.06
CA GLU A 671 -45.99 29.83 -16.47
C GLU A 671 -46.14 28.30 -16.68
N GLN A 672 -47.02 27.66 -15.89
CA GLN A 672 -47.36 26.25 -16.06
C GLN A 672 -48.20 26.03 -17.32
N GLU A 673 -49.12 26.94 -17.63
CA GLU A 673 -49.88 26.91 -18.88
C GLU A 673 -48.99 27.18 -20.09
N GLU A 674 -47.99 28.07 -20.00
CA GLU A 674 -47.04 28.34 -21.08
C GLU A 674 -46.10 27.14 -21.33
N ALA A 675 -45.64 26.46 -20.27
CA ALA A 675 -44.86 25.22 -20.38
C ALA A 675 -45.67 24.06 -21.00
N LEU A 676 -46.95 23.93 -20.63
CA LEU A 676 -47.86 22.94 -21.22
C LEU A 676 -48.21 23.29 -22.67
N ALA A 677 -48.35 24.57 -23.01
CA ALA A 677 -48.56 25.04 -24.38
C ALA A 677 -47.34 24.80 -25.28
N LEU A 678 -46.12 24.92 -24.74
CA LEU A 678 -44.87 24.59 -25.44
C LEU A 678 -44.73 23.08 -25.68
N LEU A 679 -45.07 22.26 -24.68
CA LEU A 679 -45.08 20.79 -24.81
C LEU A 679 -46.15 20.31 -25.80
N ALA A 680 -47.31 20.95 -25.84
CA ALA A 680 -48.38 20.63 -26.79
C ALA A 680 -48.04 21.00 -28.25
N ARG A 681 -47.10 21.93 -28.47
CA ARG A 681 -46.64 22.33 -29.82
C ARG A 681 -45.51 21.47 -30.37
N LEU A 682 -44.82 20.70 -29.52
CA LEU A 682 -43.82 19.74 -29.95
C LEU A 682 -44.51 18.50 -30.51
N LYS A 683 -44.55 18.38 -31.85
CA LYS A 683 -44.99 17.15 -32.56
C LYS A 683 -43.97 16.03 -32.36
N LEU A 684 -43.92 15.46 -31.15
CA LEU A 684 -43.19 14.23 -30.87
C LEU A 684 -44.19 13.08 -30.79
N PRO A 685 -44.02 12.02 -31.59
CA PRO A 685 -44.89 10.84 -31.52
C PRO A 685 -44.75 10.17 -30.14
N VAL A 686 -45.89 9.82 -29.56
CA VAL A 686 -46.06 9.41 -28.15
C VAL A 686 -45.32 8.13 -27.71
N PRO A 687 -44.80 7.21 -28.55
CA PRO A 687 -44.02 6.08 -28.05
C PRO A 687 -42.49 6.29 -28.13
N VAL A 688 -41.99 7.49 -27.78
CA VAL A 688 -40.54 7.70 -27.55
C VAL A 688 -40.31 8.30 -26.18
N SER A 689 -40.81 7.64 -25.13
CA SER A 689 -40.45 7.95 -23.74
C SER A 689 -39.25 7.08 -23.33
N GLY A 690 -38.06 7.41 -23.83
CA GLY A 690 -36.80 6.88 -23.30
C GLY A 690 -35.78 6.50 -24.36
N PHE A 691 -34.66 7.23 -24.39
CA PHE A 691 -33.43 6.75 -25.01
C PHE A 691 -32.64 6.00 -23.94
N VAL A 692 -32.57 4.67 -24.05
CA VAL A 692 -31.66 3.85 -23.25
C VAL A 692 -30.34 3.80 -24.00
N TYR A 693 -29.32 4.49 -23.49
CA TYR A 693 -27.97 4.32 -23.99
C TYR A 693 -27.39 3.02 -23.43
N ALA A 694 -26.69 2.25 -24.28
CA ALA A 694 -25.92 1.13 -23.78
C ALA A 694 -24.89 1.63 -22.75
N THR A 695 -24.72 0.86 -21.66
CA THR A 695 -23.76 1.15 -20.60
C THR A 695 -22.35 1.26 -21.20
N GLY A 696 -21.75 2.46 -21.13
CA GLY A 696 -20.45 2.76 -21.75
C GLY A 696 -20.44 4.01 -22.66
N CYS A 697 -21.60 4.58 -23.00
CA CYS A 697 -21.65 5.82 -23.80
C CYS A 697 -21.30 7.07 -22.95
N ARG A 698 -20.13 7.68 -23.21
CA ARG A 698 -19.71 8.96 -22.62
C ARG A 698 -20.39 10.12 -23.34
N ILE A 699 -21.48 10.66 -22.76
CA ILE A 699 -22.18 11.84 -23.31
C ILE A 699 -21.28 13.08 -23.13
N ARG A 700 -20.68 13.56 -24.22
CA ARG A 700 -20.03 14.88 -24.23
C ARG A 700 -21.12 15.94 -24.38
N ARG A 701 -21.28 16.80 -23.37
CA ARG A 701 -22.14 17.99 -23.45
C ARG A 701 -21.58 18.94 -24.53
N VAL A 702 -22.15 18.88 -25.73
CA VAL A 702 -21.92 19.89 -26.75
C VAL A 702 -22.76 21.10 -26.36
N ARG A 703 -22.12 22.22 -25.99
CA ARG A 703 -22.82 23.50 -25.87
C ARG A 703 -23.24 23.92 -27.28
N VAL A 704 -24.54 23.94 -27.55
CA VAL A 704 -25.08 24.59 -28.74
C VAL A 704 -25.18 26.08 -28.39
N PRO A 705 -24.40 26.96 -29.04
CA PRO A 705 -24.54 28.40 -28.81
C PRO A 705 -25.92 28.85 -29.28
N SER A 706 -26.56 29.72 -28.50
CA SER A 706 -27.81 30.37 -28.89
C SER A 706 -27.54 31.29 -30.09
N ILE A 707 -28.54 31.42 -30.97
CA ILE A 707 -28.48 32.22 -32.21
C ILE A 707 -28.16 33.71 -31.95
N ALA A 708 -28.25 34.19 -30.71
CA ALA A 708 -28.00 35.58 -30.33
C ALA A 708 -26.52 35.99 -30.34
N ASP A 709 -25.56 35.05 -30.38
CA ASP A 709 -24.11 35.36 -30.27
C ASP A 709 -23.34 35.36 -31.62
N GLN A 710 -24.01 35.35 -32.77
CA GLN A 710 -23.35 35.21 -34.08
C GLN A 710 -22.73 36.48 -34.68
N HIS A 711 -22.64 37.59 -33.95
CA HIS A 711 -22.04 38.83 -34.46
C HIS A 711 -20.92 39.38 -33.56
N ALA A 712 -19.85 38.61 -33.37
CA ALA A 712 -18.50 39.16 -33.19
C ALA A 712 -17.42 38.08 -33.32
N GLY A 713 -16.45 38.30 -34.22
CA GLY A 713 -15.07 37.88 -33.99
C GLY A 713 -14.68 36.44 -34.31
N SER A 714 -14.20 36.26 -35.55
CA SER A 714 -13.14 35.33 -35.96
C SER A 714 -12.34 34.62 -34.84
N VAL A 715 -12.49 33.29 -34.73
CA VAL A 715 -11.35 32.39 -34.44
C VAL A 715 -11.54 31.06 -35.16
N SER A 716 -10.50 30.67 -35.90
CA SER A 716 -10.26 29.39 -36.55
C SER A 716 -10.53 28.19 -35.60
N GLY A 717 -11.47 27.34 -35.98
CA GLY A 717 -11.73 26.04 -35.34
C GLY A 717 -11.58 24.90 -36.35
N PRO A 718 -11.25 23.67 -35.89
CA PRO A 718 -10.83 22.57 -36.75
C PRO A 718 -11.96 22.13 -37.70
N VAL A 719 -11.69 22.20 -38.99
CA VAL A 719 -12.57 21.72 -40.05
C VAL A 719 -12.60 20.19 -40.01
N ILE A 720 -13.72 19.61 -39.57
CA ILE A 720 -13.96 18.17 -39.66
C ILE A 720 -14.36 17.87 -41.11
N VAL A 721 -13.37 17.52 -41.93
CA VAL A 721 -13.60 17.06 -43.30
C VAL A 721 -14.07 15.60 -43.22
N SER A 722 -15.26 15.30 -43.75
CA SER A 722 -15.74 13.92 -43.82
C SER A 722 -14.77 13.05 -44.64
N ARG A 723 -14.58 11.79 -44.23
CA ARG A 723 -13.69 10.82 -44.91
C ARG A 723 -13.95 10.72 -46.41
N ARG A 724 -15.21 10.90 -46.82
CA ARG A 724 -15.66 10.88 -48.22
C ARG A 724 -15.10 12.05 -49.04
N ALA A 725 -15.02 13.25 -48.45
CA ALA A 725 -14.45 14.43 -49.11
C ALA A 725 -12.91 14.38 -49.21
N LEU A 726 -12.24 13.61 -48.34
CA LEU A 726 -10.80 13.34 -48.45
C LEU A 726 -10.47 12.24 -49.46
N GLU A 727 -11.40 11.32 -49.73
CA GLU A 727 -11.26 10.29 -50.77
C GLU A 727 -11.46 10.86 -52.19
N GLU A 728 -12.36 11.83 -52.37
CA GLU A 728 -12.55 12.50 -53.67
C GLU A 728 -11.36 13.37 -54.10
N LEU A 729 -10.53 13.84 -53.16
CA LEU A 729 -9.30 14.61 -53.45
C LEU A 729 -8.07 13.73 -53.71
N ARG A 730 -8.16 12.41 -53.51
CA ARG A 730 -7.03 11.47 -53.69
C ARG A 730 -7.11 10.63 -54.98
N THR A 731 -8.19 10.73 -55.75
CA THR A 731 -8.25 10.16 -57.10
C THR A 731 -7.62 11.12 -58.11
N PRO A 732 -6.45 10.79 -58.71
CA PRO A 732 -5.86 11.62 -59.74
C PRO A 732 -6.71 11.58 -61.02
N ARG A 733 -6.91 12.76 -61.63
CA ARG A 733 -7.28 12.87 -63.04
C ARG A 733 -6.06 12.73 -63.92
#